data_AF-A0A7R9KVS0-F1
#
_entry.id   AF-A0A7R9KVS0-F1
#
_cell.length_a   1.000
_cell.length_b   1.000
_cell.length_c   1.000
_cell.angle_alpha   90.00
_cell.angle_beta   90.00
_cell.angle_gamma   90.00
#
_symmetry.space_group_name_H-M   'P 1'
#
loop_
_entity.id
_entity.type
_entity.pdbx_description
1 polymer ?
#
loop_
_entity_poly.entity_id
_entity_poly.type
_entity_poly.pdbx_seq_one_letter_code
_entity_poly.pdbx_strand_id
1 'polypeptide(L)'
;MQALGVYTSAKVGKTPPTYTGSLVFELHQSGNHFVVKLLYFNNVTVSATAYTPAVQDFVELDLMNCNPKSDCTLEEFIKSVGNHIPEDWEQECENIVVMADNEYKYFNAFSLVYILIGVILAAIAMALFRCIRRRYTSHSMRNIWNICHFAVIKYANEVRIQLDPNGIFVVEDNDSGKLLGYCAAVNLSNELAYIGGYCVRPEYRGHGIGKDLWNTGMAHMGDRNIAIFALNYKMFEIYRDLQNFNCIPDRRILNMRGQLNPSKDLIDTIDGISLVSVNENNIRDVIEYDKQVCDGLDRSIYLSTLYKIPENIHLVAINDRKEVVGYCFVVEMCSGITGIAPLYADNQHIAELLANKCCQRLPPHKTTDVLLKCWHLNEGAIELAKKLGLNEVRDLWASIEWFPHKHANEVMIKADPNGIFVAEDTDSGQIVGYCAAINHSDDFANIGGYCVRPEYRGHGIGQKLWNTGMAHMEDRNIGLFAISDKMLAIYRDKHNFKHIANRQVVRMRGSFVPNKELIDRIDGISLVVINEDNILDVIQYDKHVFGLERAAYIEGVRDLWTSIEWFPHKHANEVMIRADPKGIFVAEDTDSVNHSEDFANIGGYCVRPEYRGHGIGQSLWNTGMAHMGDRNIGLFAISDKMLAIYRDKHNFKHIANRQLVLMKGSFVPNKGLIDRIDDISLAVISEDNILDVIQYDRHVFGLERAAYIEGLYKSGESINLVAINDRNEVSDNEQIAELLVNKCCQQLPQNRTQDVIYECWDTNNSAQEIGNKLGLIELIREKNAFTKKHKNVLIYQYMIEVKMTMKYNCSTTTEDFQEVRDLWASIGFSIHKYANDVMIKSDPNGLFVAEDIDSGKILGYCAAVINTHDFAFIGGFCVRPEYRGHGIGKDLWNTGMAHMGDRNIGLFAFSYKMFEVYRDHNNFTCVPNRHILHFRGPYDPNNDIIDKIDGISLVAINDSNLRDVIEYDKDLCGIDRSVYIEGISKSPESVNLVAINEKNQVLGYCVVLALTTGTTGIEPLYADNEQIAELLANKCCQRLPKNLTQELIYKCWNINNKSKVIAMKLGLKEKRDQMSCFTKSVGTGKLDKVFSIAS
;
A
#
# COMPACT_ATOMS: atom_id res chain seq x y z
N MET A 1 46.53 14.25 28.29
CA MET A 1 45.73 14.67 27.12
C MET A 1 45.93 13.61 26.05
N GLN A 2 44.88 12.97 25.55
CA GLN A 2 44.97 12.20 24.30
C GLN A 2 44.68 13.18 23.16
N ALA A 3 45.71 13.67 22.49
CA ALA A 3 45.56 14.47 21.28
C ALA A 3 45.85 13.57 20.08
N LEU A 4 44.85 13.34 19.22
CA LEU A 4 45.05 12.74 17.91
C LEU A 4 45.34 13.85 16.90
N GLY A 5 46.53 13.86 16.31
CA GLY A 5 46.86 14.72 15.17
C GLY A 5 46.84 13.92 13.87
N VAL A 6 46.25 14.45 12.81
CA VAL A 6 46.28 13.86 11.46
C VAL A 6 46.84 14.91 10.49
N TYR A 7 47.86 14.54 9.73
CA TYR A 7 48.36 15.32 8.59
C TYR A 7 48.00 14.60 7.29
N THR A 8 47.48 15.34 6.30
CA THR A 8 47.25 14.81 4.94
C THR A 8 47.87 15.74 3.90
N SER A 9 48.68 15.20 2.99
CA SER A 9 49.02 15.84 1.73
C SER A 9 48.66 14.91 0.57
N ALA A 10 48.00 15.44 -0.46
CA ALA A 10 47.92 14.81 -1.78
C ALA A 10 47.71 15.88 -2.86
N LYS A 11 48.53 15.86 -3.92
CA LYS A 11 48.30 16.64 -5.16
C LYS A 11 47.24 15.94 -6.01
N VAL A 12 46.34 16.72 -6.61
CA VAL A 12 45.39 16.23 -7.62
C VAL A 12 46.14 15.97 -8.94
N GLY A 13 46.12 14.72 -9.45
CA GLY A 13 46.26 14.51 -10.90
C GLY A 13 47.05 13.31 -11.46
N LYS A 14 47.81 12.52 -10.69
CA LYS A 14 48.42 11.25 -11.17
C LYS A 14 48.52 10.22 -10.04
N THR A 15 48.67 8.92 -10.41
CA THR A 15 48.65 7.67 -9.60
C THR A 15 49.02 7.83 -8.10
N PRO A 16 48.31 7.14 -7.18
CA PRO A 16 48.50 7.32 -5.74
C PRO A 16 49.90 6.87 -5.29
N PRO A 17 50.53 7.60 -4.34
CA PRO A 17 51.81 7.21 -3.76
C PRO A 17 51.66 5.93 -2.90
N THR A 18 52.76 5.20 -2.74
CA THR A 18 52.81 3.88 -2.07
C THR A 18 52.52 3.97 -0.56
N TYR A 19 52.61 5.17 0.04
CA TYR A 19 52.33 5.42 1.45
C TYR A 19 51.35 6.58 1.62
N THR A 20 50.16 6.33 2.16
CA THR A 20 49.32 7.36 2.78
C THR A 20 49.59 7.35 4.29
N GLY A 21 50.74 7.85 4.71
CA GLY A 21 51.15 7.79 6.11
C GLY A 21 50.56 8.94 6.93
N SER A 22 49.71 8.66 7.90
CA SER A 22 49.49 9.56 9.04
C SER A 22 50.27 9.00 10.22
N LEU A 23 51.14 9.81 10.84
CA LEU A 23 51.84 9.42 12.08
C LEU A 23 50.91 9.67 13.25
N VAL A 24 50.44 8.61 13.90
CA VAL A 24 49.61 8.70 15.12
C VAL A 24 50.50 8.40 16.32
N PHE A 25 50.40 9.21 17.36
CA PHE A 25 51.12 8.98 18.60
C PHE A 25 50.24 9.25 19.81
N GLU A 26 50.54 8.57 20.90
CA GLU A 26 49.93 8.85 22.21
C GLU A 26 50.96 9.48 23.14
N LEU A 27 50.59 10.57 23.80
CA LEU A 27 51.43 11.24 24.78
C LEU A 27 50.95 10.87 26.20
N HIS A 28 51.83 10.24 26.97
CA HIS A 28 51.59 9.84 28.34
C HIS A 28 52.51 10.62 29.28
N GLN A 29 52.00 11.06 30.44
CA GLN A 29 52.85 11.67 31.47
C GLN A 29 53.32 10.58 32.43
N SER A 30 54.64 10.43 32.59
CA SER A 30 55.23 9.47 33.53
C SER A 30 56.19 10.19 34.48
N GLY A 31 55.72 10.48 35.68
CA GLY A 31 56.47 11.29 36.65
C GLY A 31 56.68 12.74 36.18
N ASN A 32 57.94 13.17 36.11
CA ASN A 32 58.34 14.53 35.72
C ASN A 32 58.73 14.68 34.23
N HIS A 33 58.48 13.68 33.40
CA HIS A 33 58.72 13.74 31.94
C HIS A 33 57.51 13.20 31.17
N PHE A 34 57.50 13.46 29.85
CA PHE A 34 56.49 12.94 28.93
C PHE A 34 57.05 11.79 28.10
N VAL A 35 56.28 10.72 27.98
CA VAL A 35 56.58 9.57 27.14
C VAL A 35 55.66 9.62 25.91
N VAL A 36 56.25 9.57 24.72
CA VAL A 36 55.51 9.46 23.45
C VAL A 36 55.54 8.02 22.99
N LYS A 37 54.36 7.47 22.71
CA LYS A 37 54.19 6.16 22.11
C LYS A 37 53.81 6.33 20.65
N LEU A 38 54.74 6.01 19.75
CA LEU A 38 54.52 6.11 18.31
C LEU A 38 53.80 4.85 17.79
N LEU A 39 52.69 5.06 17.09
CA LEU A 39 51.90 4.00 16.46
C LEU A 39 52.11 4.09 14.94
N TYR A 40 52.89 3.16 14.37
CA TYR A 40 53.12 3.09 12.93
C TYR A 40 52.01 2.30 12.24
N PHE A 41 51.36 2.90 11.23
CA PHE A 41 50.42 2.20 10.36
C PHE A 41 51.09 1.82 9.04
N ASN A 42 51.49 0.56 8.90
CA ASN A 42 51.88 0.00 7.61
C ASN A 42 50.65 -0.61 6.91
N ASN A 43 50.30 -0.05 5.74
CA ASN A 43 49.50 -0.63 4.66
C ASN A 43 48.24 -1.45 5.00
N VAL A 44 47.05 -0.84 5.02
CA VAL A 44 45.81 -1.51 4.53
C VAL A 44 44.80 -0.48 4.01
N THR A 45 44.28 -0.73 2.81
CA THR A 45 43.11 -0.09 2.19
C THR A 45 41.89 -0.22 3.09
N VAL A 46 41.33 0.89 3.60
CA VAL A 46 40.15 0.83 4.47
C VAL A 46 38.88 0.67 3.64
N SER A 47 38.42 -0.57 3.48
CA SER A 47 37.03 -0.89 3.17
C SER A 47 36.26 -1.06 4.49
N ALA A 48 35.06 -0.48 4.57
CA ALA A 48 34.26 -0.41 5.77
C ALA A 48 33.62 -1.75 6.15
N THR A 49 34.39 -2.65 6.77
CA THR A 49 33.86 -3.73 7.62
C THR A 49 34.96 -4.27 8.54
N ALA A 50 34.81 -3.99 9.85
CA ALA A 50 35.55 -4.54 11.01
C ALA A 50 37.05 -4.20 11.17
N TYR A 51 37.42 -3.57 12.30
CA TYR A 51 38.78 -3.72 12.87
C TYR A 51 38.80 -3.48 14.39
N THR A 52 39.26 -4.48 15.15
CA THR A 52 40.02 -4.34 16.40
C THR A 52 41.50 -4.36 16.04
N PRO A 53 42.36 -3.39 16.40
CA PRO A 53 43.76 -3.43 16.03
C PRO A 53 44.56 -4.28 17.03
N ALA A 54 45.26 -5.29 16.51
CA ALA A 54 46.46 -5.82 17.16
C ALA A 54 47.61 -4.85 16.87
N VAL A 55 48.03 -4.05 17.86
CA VAL A 55 49.22 -3.18 17.76
C VAL A 55 50.43 -4.05 18.03
N GLN A 56 51.26 -4.30 17.02
CA GLN A 56 52.38 -5.25 17.17
C GLN A 56 53.76 -4.63 17.38
N ASP A 57 54.00 -3.35 17.10
CA ASP A 57 55.25 -2.68 17.46
C ASP A 57 54.98 -1.22 17.83
N PHE A 58 55.41 -0.79 19.02
CA PHE A 58 55.40 0.60 19.43
C PHE A 58 56.78 0.98 19.95
N VAL A 59 57.20 2.21 19.67
CA VAL A 59 58.42 2.78 20.25
C VAL A 59 58.00 3.81 21.30
N GLU A 60 58.41 3.59 22.55
CA GLU A 60 58.27 4.58 23.62
C GLU A 60 59.53 5.46 23.64
N LEU A 61 59.32 6.76 23.43
CA LEU A 61 60.37 7.78 23.48
C LEU A 61 60.16 8.64 24.72
N ASP A 62 61.17 8.67 25.60
CA ASP A 62 61.17 9.57 26.75
C ASP A 62 61.66 10.95 26.31
N LEU A 63 60.79 11.96 26.39
CA LEU A 63 61.13 13.35 26.09
C LEU A 63 61.88 13.94 27.28
N MET A 64 63.13 13.51 27.49
CA MET A 64 63.93 13.85 28.67
C MET A 64 64.15 15.37 28.87
N ASN A 65 64.00 16.17 27.81
CA ASN A 65 64.13 17.63 27.87
C ASN A 65 62.79 18.36 28.08
N CYS A 66 61.68 17.64 28.17
CA CYS A 66 60.34 18.20 28.33
C CYS A 66 59.75 17.85 29.70
N ASN A 67 59.66 18.86 30.58
CA ASN A 67 59.14 18.74 31.95
C ASN A 67 57.74 19.38 32.04
N PRO A 68 56.76 18.81 32.77
CA PRO A 68 55.43 19.40 32.98
C PRO A 68 55.40 20.84 33.51
N LYS A 69 56.52 21.36 34.03
CA LYS A 69 56.65 22.72 34.56
C LYS A 69 57.35 23.72 33.62
N SER A 70 57.84 23.29 32.46
CA SER A 70 58.47 24.16 31.44
C SER A 70 57.97 23.76 30.05
N ASP A 71 57.42 24.71 29.28
CA ASP A 71 56.84 24.46 27.96
C ASP A 71 57.83 23.72 27.04
N CYS A 72 57.49 22.49 26.65
CA CYS A 72 58.18 21.74 25.61
C CYS A 72 57.91 22.46 24.29
N THR A 73 58.92 23.06 23.68
CA THR A 73 58.72 23.76 22.41
C THR A 73 58.43 22.74 21.29
N LEU A 74 57.56 23.11 20.35
CA LEU A 74 57.20 22.23 19.21
C LEU A 74 58.45 21.76 18.44
N GLU A 75 59.49 22.60 18.40
CA GLU A 75 60.75 22.32 17.72
C GLU A 75 61.57 21.21 18.43
N GLU A 76 61.62 21.22 19.77
CA GLU A 76 62.29 20.17 20.56
C GLU A 76 61.56 18.83 20.53
N PHE A 77 60.22 18.89 20.47
CA PHE A 77 59.36 17.72 20.26
C PHE A 77 59.63 17.08 18.88
N ILE A 78 59.59 17.89 17.81
CA ILE A 78 59.83 17.41 16.44
C ILE A 78 61.24 16.83 16.32
N LYS A 79 62.26 17.44 16.94
CA LYS A 79 63.64 16.93 16.87
C LYS A 79 63.81 15.57 17.58
N SER A 80 63.07 15.32 18.66
CA SER A 80 63.11 14.05 19.39
C SER A 80 62.39 12.93 18.63
N VAL A 81 61.30 13.25 17.93
CA VAL A 81 60.52 12.29 17.12
C VAL A 81 61.15 12.06 15.73
N GLY A 82 61.74 13.10 15.14
CA GLY A 82 62.25 13.11 13.75
C GLY A 82 63.28 12.03 13.43
N ASN A 83 64.16 11.69 14.39
CA ASN A 83 65.17 10.63 14.21
C ASN A 83 64.59 9.21 14.09
N HIS A 84 63.29 9.04 14.32
CA HIS A 84 62.58 7.76 14.23
C HIS A 84 61.63 7.71 13.03
N ILE A 85 61.60 8.76 12.21
CA ILE A 85 60.83 8.81 10.96
C ILE A 85 61.65 8.10 9.87
N PRO A 86 61.10 7.14 9.12
CA PRO A 86 61.83 6.43 8.05
C PRO A 86 62.42 7.38 7.00
N GLU A 87 63.69 7.17 6.63
CA GLU A 87 64.43 8.06 5.70
C GLU A 87 63.78 8.18 4.30
N ASP A 88 63.01 7.18 3.88
CA ASP A 88 62.30 7.16 2.60
C ASP A 88 61.10 8.12 2.55
N TRP A 89 60.68 8.69 3.69
CA TRP A 89 59.57 9.65 3.76
C TRP A 89 60.00 11.08 3.38
N GLU A 90 61.28 11.43 3.55
CA GLU A 90 61.83 12.75 3.19
C GLU A 90 61.88 12.99 1.67
N GLN A 91 61.90 11.94 0.84
CA GLN A 91 61.98 12.09 -0.63
C GLN A 91 60.66 12.50 -1.30
N GLU A 92 59.50 12.33 -0.66
CA GLU A 92 58.19 12.63 -1.26
C GLU A 92 57.57 13.99 -0.83
N CYS A 93 58.20 14.72 0.11
CA CYS A 93 57.68 15.99 0.64
C CYS A 93 58.58 17.19 0.29
N GLU A 94 58.24 17.95 -0.76
CA GLU A 94 59.11 19.02 -1.29
C GLU A 94 59.20 20.33 -0.48
N ASN A 95 58.45 20.52 0.62
CA ASN A 95 58.60 21.73 1.46
C ASN A 95 58.12 21.51 2.90
N ILE A 96 59.04 21.47 3.85
CA ILE A 96 58.75 21.64 5.28
C ILE A 96 58.84 23.14 5.57
N VAL A 97 57.70 23.84 5.65
CA VAL A 97 57.67 25.26 6.04
C VAL A 97 57.49 25.35 7.56
N VAL A 98 58.55 25.78 8.25
CA VAL A 98 58.55 26.09 9.68
C VAL A 98 58.33 27.59 9.84
N MET A 99 57.21 28.01 10.45
CA MET A 99 57.03 29.41 10.87
C MET A 99 57.48 29.53 12.33
N ALA A 100 58.67 30.09 12.53
CA ALA A 100 59.22 30.43 13.84
C ALA A 100 59.02 31.93 14.14
N ASP A 101 58.55 32.21 15.35
CA ASP A 101 58.35 33.55 15.91
C ASP A 101 59.68 34.29 16.09
N ASN A 102 59.90 35.38 15.34
CA ASN A 102 60.55 36.61 15.79
C ASN A 102 60.74 37.58 14.61
N GLU A 103 59.78 38.49 14.41
CA GLU A 103 60.05 39.86 13.92
C GLU A 103 58.81 40.77 14.13
N TYR A 104 58.47 40.96 15.40
CA TYR A 104 57.53 42.00 15.86
C TYR A 104 58.27 43.33 15.97
N LYS A 105 58.19 44.18 14.95
CA LYS A 105 58.17 45.65 15.01
C LYS A 105 58.02 46.17 13.58
N TYR A 106 57.10 47.10 13.35
CA TYR A 106 56.75 47.73 12.06
C TYR A 106 55.55 47.17 11.27
N PHE A 107 54.47 46.68 11.90
CA PHE A 107 53.23 46.45 11.12
C PHE A 107 51.93 46.89 11.82
N ASN A 108 51.99 47.92 12.66
CA ASN A 108 50.83 48.43 13.43
C ASN A 108 49.83 49.32 12.66
N ALA A 109 49.91 49.41 11.33
CA ALA A 109 48.91 50.14 10.52
C ALA A 109 48.11 49.23 9.58
N PHE A 110 48.63 48.06 9.24
CA PHE A 110 47.96 47.07 8.40
C PHE A 110 47.10 46.09 9.20
N SER A 111 47.36 45.90 10.50
CA SER A 111 46.55 45.01 11.36
C SER A 111 45.12 45.51 11.54
N LEU A 112 44.89 46.83 11.56
CA LEU A 112 43.53 47.38 11.57
C LEU A 112 42.82 47.10 10.24
N VAL A 113 43.53 47.16 9.12
CA VAL A 113 42.98 46.83 7.80
C VAL A 113 42.75 45.32 7.66
N TYR A 114 43.62 44.46 8.20
CA TYR A 114 43.43 42.99 8.17
C TYR A 114 42.46 42.46 9.22
N ILE A 115 42.26 43.16 10.34
CA ILE A 115 41.16 42.86 11.28
C ILE A 115 39.85 43.36 10.69
N LEU A 116 39.83 44.52 10.03
CA LEU A 116 38.63 44.96 9.30
C LEU A 116 38.36 44.04 8.11
N ILE A 117 39.35 43.65 7.32
CA ILE A 117 39.25 42.68 6.22
C ILE A 117 38.97 41.29 6.77
N GLY A 118 39.46 40.89 7.94
CA GLY A 118 39.20 39.60 8.56
C GLY A 118 37.79 39.53 9.17
N VAL A 119 37.30 40.62 9.74
CA VAL A 119 35.90 40.75 10.18
C VAL A 119 34.98 40.91 8.97
N ILE A 120 35.41 41.60 7.90
CA ILE A 120 34.68 41.70 6.63
C ILE A 120 34.72 40.37 5.88
N LEU A 121 35.80 39.60 5.89
CA LEU A 121 35.92 38.29 5.26
C LEU A 121 35.27 37.21 6.10
N ALA A 122 35.24 37.32 7.43
CA ALA A 122 34.43 36.45 8.29
C ALA A 122 32.95 36.82 8.22
N ALA A 123 32.61 38.10 8.03
CA ALA A 123 31.25 38.55 7.77
C ALA A 123 30.81 38.22 6.34
N ILE A 124 31.72 38.25 5.35
CA ILE A 124 31.50 37.83 3.96
C ILE A 124 31.49 36.33 3.87
N ALA A 125 32.30 35.58 4.63
CA ALA A 125 32.28 34.13 4.70
C ALA A 125 31.05 33.66 5.48
N MET A 126 30.66 34.32 6.58
CA MET A 126 29.37 34.07 7.23
C MET A 126 28.21 34.55 6.37
N ALA A 127 28.34 35.61 5.58
CA ALA A 127 27.32 36.06 4.63
C ALA A 127 27.26 35.19 3.38
N LEU A 128 28.37 34.58 2.94
CA LEU A 128 28.48 33.60 1.84
C LEU A 128 28.01 32.23 2.32
N PHE A 129 28.32 31.82 3.54
CA PHE A 129 27.78 30.61 4.16
C PHE A 129 26.29 30.80 4.46
N ARG A 130 25.85 32.00 4.86
CA ARG A 130 24.44 32.39 4.93
C ARG A 130 23.80 32.58 3.55
N CYS A 131 24.51 32.97 2.49
CA CYS A 131 23.98 33.12 1.12
C CYS A 131 23.88 31.78 0.39
N ILE A 132 24.84 30.88 0.58
CA ILE A 132 24.84 29.50 0.08
C ILE A 132 23.82 28.67 0.87
N ARG A 133 23.68 28.86 2.20
CA ARG A 133 22.53 28.30 2.96
C ARG A 133 21.20 28.98 2.63
N ARG A 134 21.16 30.28 2.30
CA ARG A 134 19.94 31.00 1.86
C ARG A 134 19.43 30.55 0.50
N ARG A 135 20.25 29.91 -0.35
CA ARG A 135 19.73 29.22 -1.56
C ARG A 135 18.67 28.17 -1.21
N TYR A 136 18.60 27.71 0.05
CA TYR A 136 17.68 26.69 0.55
C TYR A 136 16.75 27.14 1.70
N THR A 137 16.42 28.43 1.79
CA THR A 137 15.43 28.99 2.76
C THR A 137 14.20 29.55 2.03
N SER A 138 13.01 29.54 2.68
CA SER A 138 11.64 29.95 2.26
C SER A 138 11.25 29.91 0.76
N HIS A 139 12.02 30.52 -0.13
CA HIS A 139 11.94 30.43 -1.60
C HIS A 139 12.06 28.99 -2.12
N SER A 140 12.94 28.19 -1.52
CA SER A 140 13.21 26.79 -1.89
C SER A 140 12.09 25.86 -1.40
N MET A 141 11.35 26.27 -0.37
CA MET A 141 10.14 25.58 0.11
C MET A 141 8.96 25.77 -0.84
N ARG A 142 8.84 26.88 -1.57
CA ARG A 142 7.90 26.99 -2.70
C ARG A 142 8.26 26.01 -3.82
N ASN A 143 9.55 25.87 -4.12
CA ASN A 143 10.02 24.88 -5.10
C ASN A 143 9.77 23.44 -4.64
N ILE A 144 9.90 23.13 -3.34
CA ILE A 144 9.54 21.83 -2.77
C ILE A 144 8.03 21.64 -2.74
N TRP A 145 7.23 22.67 -2.44
CA TRP A 145 5.77 22.62 -2.53
C TRP A 145 5.32 22.29 -3.95
N ASN A 146 5.92 22.91 -4.97
CA ASN A 146 5.68 22.57 -6.38
C ASN A 146 5.98 21.09 -6.71
N ILE A 147 6.79 20.39 -5.90
CA ILE A 147 7.12 18.97 -6.05
C ILE A 147 6.17 18.09 -5.21
N CYS A 148 5.93 18.49 -3.97
CA CYS A 148 5.31 17.69 -2.91
C CYS A 148 3.79 17.92 -2.77
N HIS A 149 3.26 19.11 -3.08
CA HIS A 149 1.85 19.51 -2.91
C HIS A 149 1.28 19.26 -1.49
N PHE A 150 2.12 19.29 -0.43
CA PHE A 150 1.69 19.02 0.95
C PHE A 150 1.58 20.29 1.82
N ALA A 151 0.65 20.28 2.77
CA ALA A 151 0.50 21.31 3.81
C ALA A 151 1.57 21.14 4.91
N VAL A 152 2.75 21.73 4.67
CA VAL A 152 3.87 21.80 5.62
C VAL A 152 3.98 23.22 6.16
N ILE A 153 4.34 23.40 7.43
CA ILE A 153 4.58 24.73 8.02
C ILE A 153 5.66 25.45 7.21
N LYS A 154 5.44 26.71 6.85
CA LYS A 154 6.31 27.52 5.97
C LYS A 154 7.78 27.52 6.41
N TYR A 155 8.02 27.53 7.72
CA TYR A 155 9.35 27.56 8.35
C TYR A 155 9.82 26.19 8.87
N ALA A 156 9.17 25.08 8.47
CA ALA A 156 9.49 23.75 8.99
C ALA A 156 10.95 23.33 8.76
N ASN A 157 11.56 23.69 7.62
CA ASN A 157 12.96 23.34 7.37
C ASN A 157 13.94 24.15 8.20
N GLU A 158 13.62 25.40 8.55
CA GLU A 158 14.47 26.19 9.45
C GLU A 158 14.51 25.57 10.84
N VAL A 159 13.38 25.01 11.30
CA VAL A 159 13.36 24.22 12.52
C VAL A 159 14.17 22.93 12.36
N ARG A 160 13.94 22.17 11.29
CA ARG A 160 14.62 20.89 11.06
C ARG A 160 16.13 21.05 10.95
N ILE A 161 16.63 22.08 10.29
CA ILE A 161 18.07 22.37 10.15
C ILE A 161 18.67 22.79 11.50
N GLN A 162 17.91 23.46 12.37
CA GLN A 162 18.37 23.77 13.73
C GLN A 162 18.39 22.52 14.63
N LEU A 163 17.42 21.60 14.46
CA LEU A 163 17.38 20.32 15.17
C LEU A 163 18.48 19.36 14.70
N ASP A 164 18.60 19.21 13.39
CA ASP A 164 19.55 18.32 12.72
C ASP A 164 20.10 19.01 11.46
N PRO A 165 21.28 19.64 11.55
CA PRO A 165 21.89 20.37 10.44
C PRO A 165 22.12 19.55 9.17
N ASN A 166 22.12 18.22 9.28
CA ASN A 166 22.36 17.27 8.20
C ASN A 166 21.12 16.43 7.85
N GLY A 167 19.96 16.70 8.47
CA GLY A 167 18.76 15.88 8.32
C GLY A 167 17.88 16.20 7.09
N ILE A 168 18.37 17.02 6.14
CA ILE A 168 17.64 17.39 4.93
C ILE A 168 18.41 16.94 3.70
N PHE A 169 17.77 16.12 2.87
CA PHE A 169 18.34 15.53 1.67
C PHE A 169 17.60 16.04 0.43
N VAL A 170 18.37 16.38 -0.60
CA VAL A 170 17.87 16.89 -1.87
C VAL A 170 18.64 16.23 -3.01
N VAL A 171 17.98 16.10 -4.16
CA VAL A 171 18.63 15.74 -5.43
C VAL A 171 18.48 16.90 -6.38
N GLU A 172 19.57 17.31 -7.00
CA GLU A 172 19.63 18.42 -7.94
C GLU A 172 20.21 17.96 -9.26
N ASP A 173 19.72 18.54 -10.34
CA ASP A 173 20.35 18.43 -11.65
C ASP A 173 21.61 19.30 -11.67
N ASN A 174 22.77 18.67 -11.94
CA ASN A 174 24.08 19.33 -11.92
C ASN A 174 24.21 20.44 -12.97
N ASP A 175 23.50 20.32 -14.10
CA ASP A 175 23.64 21.27 -15.22
C ASP A 175 22.70 22.47 -15.04
N SER A 176 21.46 22.23 -14.60
CA SER A 176 20.45 23.28 -14.46
C SER A 176 20.29 23.85 -13.04
N GLY A 177 20.84 23.17 -12.02
CA GLY A 177 20.59 23.48 -10.61
C GLY A 177 19.14 23.24 -10.17
N LYS A 178 18.34 22.54 -10.99
CA LYS A 178 16.92 22.28 -10.70
C LYS A 178 16.80 21.17 -9.66
N LEU A 179 16.03 21.44 -8.59
CA LEU A 179 15.69 20.47 -7.56
C LEU A 179 14.79 19.36 -8.13
N LEU A 180 15.22 18.10 -8.07
CA LEU A 180 14.53 16.92 -8.62
C LEU A 180 13.76 16.13 -7.56
N GLY A 181 14.29 16.06 -6.34
CA GLY A 181 13.69 15.33 -5.23
C GLY A 181 14.12 15.85 -3.86
N TYR A 182 13.36 15.51 -2.83
CA TYR A 182 13.51 15.99 -1.47
C TYR A 182 13.08 14.93 -0.46
N CYS A 183 13.81 14.84 0.66
CA CYS A 183 13.49 14.00 1.81
C CYS A 183 14.00 14.66 3.10
N ALA A 184 13.18 14.70 4.15
CA ALA A 184 13.61 15.09 5.48
C ALA A 184 13.73 13.84 6.35
N ALA A 185 14.94 13.54 6.83
CA ALA A 185 15.24 12.45 7.75
C ALA A 185 16.01 13.06 8.93
N VAL A 186 15.27 13.39 9.99
CA VAL A 186 15.70 14.30 11.06
C VAL A 186 15.83 13.50 12.35
N ASN A 187 17.02 13.54 12.96
CA ASN A 187 17.24 12.98 14.29
C ASN A 187 16.66 13.92 15.34
N LEU A 188 15.63 13.47 16.06
CA LEU A 188 14.94 14.24 17.10
C LEU A 188 15.62 14.09 18.46
N SER A 189 16.23 12.92 18.71
CA SER A 189 17.04 12.63 19.90
C SER A 189 18.08 11.55 19.60
N ASN A 190 18.78 11.07 20.62
CA ASN A 190 19.67 9.90 20.50
C ASN A 190 18.89 8.60 20.21
N GLU A 191 17.60 8.56 20.49
CA GLU A 191 16.77 7.35 20.40
C GLU A 191 15.65 7.45 19.36
N LEU A 192 15.25 8.67 18.96
CA LEU A 192 14.13 8.92 18.07
C LEU A 192 14.56 9.72 16.83
N ALA A 193 14.11 9.27 15.67
CA ALA A 193 14.24 9.99 14.41
C ALA A 193 12.89 10.05 13.69
N TYR A 194 12.74 11.01 12.78
CA TYR A 194 11.54 11.17 11.95
C TYR A 194 11.93 11.30 10.49
N ILE A 195 11.29 10.51 9.63
CA ILE A 195 11.42 10.65 8.18
C ILE A 195 10.09 11.09 7.55
N GLY A 196 10.15 12.03 6.62
CA GLY A 196 8.97 12.56 5.95
C GLY A 196 9.30 13.56 4.86
N GLY A 197 8.27 14.14 4.25
CA GLY A 197 8.45 15.06 3.12
C GLY A 197 9.07 14.39 1.89
N TYR A 198 8.99 13.07 1.80
CA TYR A 198 9.56 12.29 0.70
C TYR A 198 8.81 12.57 -0.61
N CYS A 199 9.44 13.26 -1.55
CA CYS A 199 8.86 13.53 -2.87
C CYS A 199 9.90 13.63 -3.99
N VAL A 200 9.51 13.17 -5.17
CA VAL A 200 10.26 13.30 -6.43
C VAL A 200 9.34 13.91 -7.47
N ARG A 201 9.88 14.84 -8.26
CA ARG A 201 9.17 15.49 -9.37
C ARG A 201 8.54 14.43 -10.29
N PRO A 202 7.25 14.58 -10.66
CA PRO A 202 6.54 13.59 -11.47
C PRO A 202 7.32 13.13 -12.70
N GLU A 203 7.95 14.05 -13.41
CA GLU A 203 8.69 13.79 -14.65
C GLU A 203 10.01 13.01 -14.44
N TYR A 204 10.51 12.90 -13.20
CA TYR A 204 11.72 12.13 -12.85
C TYR A 204 11.43 10.88 -12.01
N ARG A 205 10.16 10.54 -11.75
CA ARG A 205 9.80 9.30 -11.06
C ARG A 205 10.21 8.09 -11.91
N GLY A 206 10.55 6.97 -11.26
CA GLY A 206 11.02 5.74 -11.93
C GLY A 206 12.53 5.71 -12.27
N HIS A 207 13.27 6.80 -12.01
CA HIS A 207 14.71 6.89 -12.32
C HIS A 207 15.62 6.61 -11.12
N GLY A 208 15.14 5.91 -10.08
CA GLY A 208 15.94 5.57 -8.89
C GLY A 208 16.11 6.69 -7.85
N ILE A 209 15.92 7.97 -8.20
CA ILE A 209 16.08 9.14 -7.32
C ILE A 209 15.42 8.98 -5.95
N GLY A 210 14.19 8.47 -5.92
CA GLY A 210 13.48 8.25 -4.65
C GLY A 210 14.16 7.19 -3.79
N LYS A 211 14.64 6.10 -4.38
CA LYS A 211 15.32 5.04 -3.64
C LYS A 211 16.61 5.56 -3.01
N ASP A 212 17.35 6.39 -3.73
CA ASP A 212 18.59 6.99 -3.24
C ASP A 212 18.32 7.96 -2.09
N LEU A 213 17.32 8.83 -2.22
CA LEU A 213 16.87 9.71 -1.13
C LEU A 213 16.46 8.92 0.12
N TRP A 214 15.72 7.82 -0.06
CA TRP A 214 15.28 6.96 1.04
C TRP A 214 16.47 6.32 1.75
N ASN A 215 17.35 5.65 0.98
CA ASN A 215 18.51 4.95 1.54
C ASN A 215 19.46 5.91 2.26
N THR A 216 19.69 7.10 1.69
CA THR A 216 20.53 8.13 2.30
C THR A 216 19.91 8.62 3.61
N GLY A 217 18.60 8.88 3.62
CA GLY A 217 17.88 9.28 4.84
C GLY A 217 17.91 8.21 5.93
N MET A 218 17.67 6.95 5.58
CA MET A 218 17.74 5.82 6.52
C MET A 218 19.14 5.64 7.11
N ALA A 219 20.19 5.75 6.29
CA ALA A 219 21.57 5.67 6.75
C ALA A 219 21.93 6.78 7.75
N HIS A 220 21.44 8.00 7.53
CA HIS A 220 21.65 9.13 8.44
C HIS A 220 20.96 8.96 9.79
N MET A 221 19.78 8.32 9.82
CA MET A 221 19.04 8.09 11.06
C MET A 221 19.61 6.93 11.90
N GLY A 222 20.24 5.95 11.25
CA GLY A 222 20.86 4.80 11.89
C GLY A 222 19.84 3.91 12.63
N ASP A 223 20.24 3.35 13.77
CA ASP A 223 19.45 2.37 14.54
C ASP A 223 18.38 3.00 15.46
N ARG A 224 18.08 4.30 15.29
CA ARG A 224 17.06 4.99 16.09
C ARG A 224 15.67 4.43 15.83
N ASN A 225 14.75 4.67 16.75
CA ASN A 225 13.33 4.48 16.50
C ASN A 225 12.86 5.50 15.46
N ILE A 226 12.49 5.06 14.26
CA ILE A 226 12.13 5.95 13.15
C ILE A 226 10.61 6.06 13.04
N ALA A 227 10.09 7.28 13.16
CA ALA A 227 8.68 7.58 12.96
C ALA A 227 8.41 8.10 11.53
N ILE A 228 7.29 7.68 10.94
CA ILE A 228 6.81 8.14 9.63
C ILE A 228 5.28 8.16 9.60
N PHE A 229 4.71 9.11 8.85
CA PHE A 229 3.28 9.14 8.54
C PHE A 229 3.02 8.70 7.09
N ALA A 230 2.19 7.68 6.91
CA ALA A 230 1.71 7.29 5.59
C ALA A 230 0.64 8.27 5.10
N LEU A 231 0.88 8.87 3.93
CA LEU A 231 0.01 9.91 3.36
C LEU A 231 -1.21 9.35 2.62
N ASN A 232 -1.16 8.08 2.21
CA ASN A 232 -2.27 7.34 1.60
C ASN A 232 -2.07 5.83 1.83
N TYR A 233 -3.10 5.05 1.52
CA TYR A 233 -3.10 3.59 1.71
C TYR A 233 -2.00 2.86 0.93
N LYS A 234 -1.62 3.34 -0.26
CA LYS A 234 -0.54 2.72 -1.04
C LYS A 234 0.81 2.89 -0.34
N MET A 235 1.11 4.08 0.19
CA MET A 235 2.34 4.31 0.97
C MET A 235 2.32 3.53 2.28
N PHE A 236 1.14 3.39 2.90
CA PHE A 236 0.96 2.60 4.12
C PHE A 236 1.35 1.13 3.91
N GLU A 237 0.89 0.49 2.83
CA GLU A 237 1.26 -0.89 2.48
C GLU A 237 2.77 -1.00 2.21
N ILE A 238 3.36 -0.05 1.46
CA ILE A 238 4.81 -0.04 1.19
C ILE A 238 5.62 0.03 2.48
N TYR A 239 5.29 0.93 3.40
CA TYR A 239 6.06 1.07 4.65
C TYR A 239 5.92 -0.15 5.57
N ARG A 240 4.71 -0.70 5.67
CA ARG A 240 4.42 -1.88 6.49
C ARG A 240 5.06 -3.15 5.92
N ASP A 241 4.80 -3.43 4.64
CA ASP A 241 5.08 -4.74 4.04
C ASP A 241 6.48 -4.82 3.42
N LEU A 242 7.00 -3.70 2.91
CA LEU A 242 8.29 -3.68 2.21
C LEU A 242 9.42 -3.06 3.03
N GLN A 243 9.11 -2.25 4.04
CA GLN A 243 10.12 -1.53 4.84
C GLN A 243 10.08 -1.91 6.34
N ASN A 244 9.30 -2.93 6.72
CA ASN A 244 9.20 -3.48 8.08
C ASN A 244 8.87 -2.47 9.19
N PHE A 245 8.18 -1.38 8.88
CA PHE A 245 7.71 -0.46 9.91
C PHE A 245 6.60 -1.12 10.73
N ASN A 246 6.73 -1.06 12.07
CA ASN A 246 5.65 -1.46 12.96
C ASN A 246 4.49 -0.48 12.83
N CYS A 247 3.33 -0.97 12.39
CA CYS A 247 2.12 -0.17 12.32
C CYS A 247 1.58 0.06 13.74
N ILE A 248 1.17 1.29 14.04
CA ILE A 248 0.30 1.60 15.18
C ILE A 248 -1.12 1.62 14.63
N PRO A 249 -1.94 0.57 14.86
CA PRO A 249 -3.31 0.51 14.35
C PRO A 249 -4.14 1.67 14.88
N ASP A 250 -5.14 2.08 14.11
CA ASP A 250 -6.16 3.04 14.56
C ASP A 250 -5.57 4.38 15.07
N ARG A 251 -4.57 4.93 14.35
CA ARG A 251 -4.06 6.30 14.55
C ARG A 251 -4.02 7.06 13.23
N ARG A 252 -5.18 7.57 12.80
CA ARG A 252 -5.29 8.50 11.65
C ARG A 252 -5.44 9.96 12.10
N ILE A 253 -4.91 10.86 11.28
CA ILE A 253 -5.08 12.31 11.39
C ILE A 253 -6.17 12.74 10.42
N LEU A 254 -7.21 13.39 10.93
CA LEU A 254 -8.25 14.06 10.15
C LEU A 254 -7.79 15.48 9.81
N ASN A 255 -7.95 15.88 8.55
CA ASN A 255 -7.71 17.24 8.11
C ASN A 255 -9.04 18.00 8.13
N MET A 256 -9.26 18.82 9.17
CA MET A 256 -10.44 19.67 9.28
C MET A 256 -10.12 21.03 8.65
N ARG A 257 -10.70 21.35 7.49
CA ARG A 257 -10.39 22.56 6.73
C ARG A 257 -11.64 23.29 6.24
N GLY A 258 -11.52 24.60 6.10
CA GLY A 258 -12.58 25.46 5.57
C GLY A 258 -12.39 26.92 5.94
N GLN A 259 -13.38 27.74 5.57
CA GLN A 259 -13.46 29.11 6.03
C GLN A 259 -13.86 29.14 7.51
N LEU A 260 -13.14 29.94 8.29
CA LEU A 260 -13.45 30.19 9.68
C LEU A 260 -14.85 30.84 9.78
N ASN A 261 -15.78 30.13 10.41
CA ASN A 261 -17.12 30.64 10.70
C ASN A 261 -17.48 30.22 12.14
N PRO A 262 -16.92 30.92 13.14
CA PRO A 262 -17.00 30.52 14.54
C PRO A 262 -18.45 30.48 15.03
N SER A 263 -18.86 29.39 15.68
CA SER A 263 -20.15 29.28 16.36
C SER A 263 -20.27 30.35 17.45
N LYS A 264 -21.49 30.84 17.68
CA LYS A 264 -21.79 31.75 18.80
C LYS A 264 -21.57 31.08 20.16
N ASP A 265 -21.59 29.75 20.19
CA ASP A 265 -21.43 28.96 21.41
C ASP A 265 -19.95 28.67 21.75
N LEU A 266 -19.00 29.27 21.01
CA LEU A 266 -17.58 29.14 21.33
C LEU A 266 -17.26 29.81 22.66
N ILE A 267 -16.47 29.11 23.48
CA ILE A 267 -15.98 29.65 24.74
C ILE A 267 -15.09 30.88 24.47
N ASP A 268 -15.49 32.01 25.06
CA ASP A 268 -14.77 33.29 24.94
C ASP A 268 -14.01 33.66 26.22
N THR A 269 -14.45 33.15 27.38
CA THR A 269 -13.80 33.34 28.68
C THR A 269 -13.99 32.11 29.55
N ILE A 270 -13.02 31.82 30.43
CA ILE A 270 -13.13 30.82 31.49
C ILE A 270 -12.64 31.48 32.78
N ASP A 271 -13.43 31.42 33.85
CA ASP A 271 -13.05 31.96 35.15
C ASP A 271 -11.75 31.29 35.65
N GLY A 272 -10.82 32.11 36.13
CA GLY A 272 -9.52 31.65 36.64
C GLY A 272 -8.49 31.27 35.56
N ILE A 273 -8.79 31.50 34.27
CA ILE A 273 -7.86 31.33 33.15
C ILE A 273 -7.53 32.68 32.52
N SER A 274 -6.24 32.98 32.44
CA SER A 274 -5.69 34.16 31.75
C SER A 274 -4.96 33.75 30.48
N LEU A 275 -5.13 34.51 29.40
CA LEU A 275 -4.42 34.28 28.14
C LEU A 275 -3.37 35.36 27.91
N VAL A 276 -2.14 34.95 27.66
CA VAL A 276 -1.04 35.86 27.30
C VAL A 276 -0.32 35.38 26.05
N SER A 277 0.32 36.28 25.31
CA SER A 277 1.15 35.88 24.18
C SER A 277 2.43 35.21 24.69
N VAL A 278 2.88 34.17 23.99
CA VAL A 278 4.19 33.56 24.22
C VAL A 278 5.30 34.60 23.98
N ASN A 279 6.26 34.68 24.89
CA ASN A 279 7.37 35.62 24.87
C ASN A 279 8.57 35.08 25.67
N GLU A 280 9.66 35.83 25.73
CA GLU A 280 10.91 35.40 26.39
C GLU A 280 10.74 35.06 27.88
N ASN A 281 9.75 35.65 28.56
CA ASN A 281 9.53 35.44 29.99
C ASN A 281 8.71 34.18 30.30
N ASN A 282 7.92 33.65 29.36
CA ASN A 282 7.03 32.49 29.59
C ASN A 282 7.30 31.30 28.66
N ILE A 283 8.16 31.44 27.64
CA ILE A 283 8.48 30.35 26.70
C ILE A 283 9.07 29.12 27.40
N ARG A 284 9.80 29.30 28.51
CA ARG A 284 10.35 28.19 29.29
C ARG A 284 9.26 27.31 29.88
N ASP A 285 8.22 27.92 30.46
CA ASP A 285 7.10 27.20 31.06
C ASP A 285 6.24 26.52 29.98
N VAL A 286 6.10 27.14 28.81
CA VAL A 286 5.43 26.52 27.65
C VAL A 286 6.20 25.30 27.14
N ILE A 287 7.54 25.37 27.07
CA ILE A 287 8.37 24.24 26.66
C ILE A 287 8.27 23.09 27.67
N GLU A 288 8.27 23.40 28.97
CA GLU A 288 8.15 22.37 30.00
C GLU A 288 6.78 21.68 29.98
N TYR A 289 5.70 22.46 29.86
CA TYR A 289 4.36 21.92 29.64
C TYR A 289 4.29 21.06 28.36
N ASP A 290 4.86 21.55 27.26
CA ASP A 290 4.86 20.81 25.99
C ASP A 290 5.59 19.47 26.08
N LYS A 291 6.73 19.46 26.77
CA LYS A 291 7.53 18.28 27.01
C LYS A 291 6.74 17.23 27.80
N GLN A 292 5.95 17.64 28.78
CA GLN A 292 5.08 16.74 29.55
C GLN A 292 3.96 16.15 28.67
N VAL A 293 3.34 16.96 27.82
CA VAL A 293 2.27 16.51 26.90
C VAL A 293 2.80 15.60 25.79
N CYS A 294 4.08 15.72 25.44
CA CYS A 294 4.72 14.94 24.36
C CYS A 294 5.61 13.80 24.88
N ASP A 295 5.23 13.17 26.00
CA ASP A 295 5.92 12.01 26.57
C ASP A 295 7.44 12.24 26.77
N GLY A 296 7.82 13.45 27.18
CA GLY A 296 9.20 13.82 27.45
C GLY A 296 10.00 14.31 26.24
N LEU A 297 9.42 14.36 25.04
CA LEU A 297 10.09 14.83 23.83
C LEU A 297 10.45 16.32 23.92
N ASP A 298 11.74 16.64 23.83
CA ASP A 298 12.21 18.01 23.83
C ASP A 298 11.96 18.69 22.46
N ARG A 299 10.98 19.59 22.43
CA ARG A 299 10.64 20.41 21.26
C ARG A 299 10.99 21.88 21.45
N SER A 300 11.97 22.19 22.31
CA SER A 300 12.41 23.55 22.63
C SER A 300 12.80 24.36 21.39
N ILE A 301 13.55 23.78 20.45
CA ILE A 301 13.95 24.45 19.18
C ILE A 301 12.71 24.76 18.32
N TYR A 302 11.75 23.83 18.24
CA TYR A 302 10.52 24.03 17.46
C TYR A 302 9.69 25.18 18.02
N LEU A 303 9.37 25.15 19.32
CA LEU A 303 8.59 26.21 19.95
C LEU A 303 9.33 27.56 19.97
N SER A 304 10.64 27.54 20.26
CA SER A 304 11.48 28.75 20.28
C SER A 304 11.60 29.42 18.92
N THR A 305 11.50 28.65 17.84
CA THR A 305 11.47 29.18 16.48
C THR A 305 10.09 29.73 16.16
N LEU A 306 9.01 28.99 16.49
CA LEU A 306 7.65 29.38 16.13
C LEU A 306 7.19 30.71 16.73
N TYR A 307 7.52 31.00 17.99
CA TYR A 307 7.07 32.26 18.63
C TYR A 307 7.84 33.50 18.15
N LYS A 308 9.04 33.30 17.58
CA LYS A 308 9.86 34.40 17.04
C LYS A 308 9.44 34.83 15.65
N ILE A 309 8.61 34.04 14.97
CA ILE A 309 8.09 34.35 13.64
C ILE A 309 6.97 35.39 13.80
N PRO A 310 7.17 36.64 13.33
CA PRO A 310 6.22 37.74 13.58
C PRO A 310 4.81 37.50 13.03
N GLU A 311 4.69 36.67 11.99
CA GLU A 311 3.42 36.35 11.35
C GLU A 311 2.60 35.29 12.10
N ASN A 312 3.20 34.58 13.05
CA ASN A 312 2.52 33.56 13.83
C ASN A 312 1.73 34.21 14.98
N ILE A 313 0.50 33.74 15.19
CA ILE A 313 -0.30 34.13 16.35
C ILE A 313 -0.15 33.03 17.39
N HIS A 314 0.13 33.40 18.63
CA HIS A 314 0.26 32.41 19.69
C HIS A 314 -0.26 32.91 21.03
N LEU A 315 -0.90 32.02 21.77
CA LEU A 315 -1.43 32.24 23.10
C LEU A 315 -1.05 31.09 24.01
N VAL A 316 -0.79 31.39 25.27
CA VAL A 316 -0.68 30.44 26.37
C VAL A 316 -1.77 30.75 27.40
N ALA A 317 -2.43 29.71 27.89
CA ALA A 317 -3.41 29.75 28.96
C ALA A 317 -2.71 29.49 30.30
N ILE A 318 -2.91 30.40 31.25
CA ILE A 318 -2.31 30.38 32.57
C ILE A 318 -3.41 30.43 33.62
N ASN A 319 -3.42 29.46 34.54
CA ASN A 319 -4.40 29.42 35.62
C ASN A 319 -4.08 30.40 36.77
N ASP A 320 -4.97 30.52 37.76
CA ASP A 320 -4.76 31.39 38.94
C ASP A 320 -3.51 31.04 39.77
N ARG A 321 -3.01 29.82 39.66
CA ARG A 321 -1.76 29.36 40.30
C ARG A 321 -0.50 29.72 39.51
N LYS A 322 -0.64 30.44 38.39
CA LYS A 322 0.44 30.80 37.46
C LYS A 322 1.05 29.61 36.72
N GLU A 323 0.30 28.52 36.58
CA GLU A 323 0.73 27.33 35.84
C GLU A 323 0.19 27.39 34.41
N VAL A 324 1.00 26.92 33.44
CA VAL A 324 0.57 26.74 32.05
C VAL A 324 -0.36 25.53 31.96
N VAL A 325 -1.55 25.73 31.41
CA VAL A 325 -2.61 24.69 31.25
C VAL A 325 -3.02 24.48 29.79
N GLY A 326 -2.29 25.10 28.87
CA GLY A 326 -2.47 24.96 27.44
C GLY A 326 -1.84 26.08 26.63
N TYR A 327 -1.61 25.83 25.35
CA TYR A 327 -1.11 26.81 24.41
C TYR A 327 -1.55 26.51 22.98
N CYS A 328 -1.58 27.54 22.14
CA CYS A 328 -2.02 27.47 20.75
C CYS A 328 -1.14 28.34 19.88
N PHE A 329 -0.75 27.81 18.73
CA PHE A 329 -0.12 28.55 17.63
C PHE A 329 -1.01 28.48 16.40
N VAL A 330 -1.11 29.61 15.71
CA VAL A 330 -1.66 29.71 14.36
C VAL A 330 -0.53 30.17 13.44
N VAL A 331 -0.25 29.33 12.45
CA VAL A 331 0.94 29.39 11.61
C VAL A 331 0.55 29.41 10.13
N GLU A 332 1.45 29.91 9.28
CA GLU A 332 1.26 29.84 7.83
C GLU A 332 1.89 28.54 7.27
N MET A 333 1.13 27.83 6.44
CA MET A 333 1.60 26.67 5.69
C MET A 333 2.26 27.10 4.37
N CYS A 334 3.09 26.25 3.76
CA CYS A 334 3.76 26.52 2.48
C CYS A 334 2.79 26.81 1.33
N SER A 335 1.57 26.25 1.40
CA SER A 335 0.48 26.48 0.47
C SER A 335 -0.24 27.82 0.66
N GLY A 336 0.09 28.60 1.69
CA GLY A 336 -0.63 29.81 2.08
C GLY A 336 -1.81 29.57 3.03
N ILE A 337 -2.17 28.30 3.29
CA ILE A 337 -3.22 27.89 4.24
C ILE A 337 -2.85 28.34 5.67
N THR A 338 -3.84 28.83 6.42
CA THR A 338 -3.69 29.14 7.85
C THR A 338 -3.84 27.86 8.67
N GLY A 339 -2.79 27.41 9.36
CA GLY A 339 -2.82 26.21 10.18
C GLY A 339 -2.96 26.52 11.67
N ILE A 340 -3.88 25.84 12.36
CA ILE A 340 -3.94 25.84 13.83
C ILE A 340 -3.08 24.66 14.33
N ALA A 341 -1.80 24.93 14.61
CA ALA A 341 -0.87 23.94 15.11
C ALA A 341 0.44 24.59 15.62
N PRO A 342 1.01 24.09 16.72
CA PRO A 342 0.41 23.16 17.70
C PRO A 342 -0.75 23.77 18.50
N LEU A 343 -1.68 22.93 18.96
CA LEU A 343 -2.73 23.27 19.94
C LEU A 343 -2.79 22.14 20.99
N TYR A 344 -2.41 22.45 22.22
CA TYR A 344 -2.44 21.53 23.35
C TYR A 344 -3.07 22.22 24.56
N ALA A 345 -3.89 21.49 25.31
CA ALA A 345 -4.55 22.01 26.51
C ALA A 345 -4.96 20.85 27.41
N ASP A 346 -5.06 21.11 28.71
CA ASP A 346 -5.46 20.10 29.72
C ASP A 346 -6.89 19.59 29.50
N ASN A 347 -7.73 20.37 28.84
CA ASN A 347 -9.10 19.98 28.51
C ASN A 347 -9.64 20.72 27.27
N GLN A 348 -10.78 20.23 26.77
CA GLN A 348 -11.46 20.75 25.59
C GLN A 348 -11.86 22.22 25.71
N HIS A 349 -12.31 22.67 26.88
CA HIS A 349 -12.75 24.06 27.06
C HIS A 349 -11.59 25.05 26.92
N ILE A 350 -10.42 24.72 27.48
CA ILE A 350 -9.21 25.54 27.33
C ILE A 350 -8.72 25.53 25.87
N ALA A 351 -8.75 24.37 25.20
CA ALA A 351 -8.42 24.28 23.78
C ALA A 351 -9.35 25.16 22.93
N GLU A 352 -10.65 25.15 23.23
CA GLU A 352 -11.68 25.96 22.58
C GLU A 352 -11.45 27.46 22.80
N LEU A 353 -11.21 27.88 24.04
CA LEU A 353 -10.87 29.25 24.39
C LEU A 353 -9.61 29.73 23.63
N LEU A 354 -8.54 28.94 23.64
CA LEU A 354 -7.28 29.26 22.97
C LEU A 354 -7.44 29.38 21.45
N ALA A 355 -8.09 28.39 20.82
CA ALA A 355 -8.31 28.39 19.38
C ALA A 355 -9.19 29.57 18.95
N ASN A 356 -10.29 29.83 19.68
CA ASN A 356 -11.17 30.97 19.44
C ASN A 356 -10.39 32.30 19.53
N LYS A 357 -9.66 32.53 20.62
CA LYS A 357 -8.91 33.79 20.83
C LYS A 357 -7.73 33.97 19.89
N CYS A 358 -7.06 32.89 19.47
CA CYS A 358 -6.06 32.97 18.41
C CYS A 358 -6.71 33.30 17.05
N CYS A 359 -7.83 32.66 16.72
CA CYS A 359 -8.51 32.90 15.45
C CYS A 359 -9.11 34.31 15.35
N GLN A 360 -9.58 34.91 16.45
CA GLN A 360 -10.03 36.31 16.52
C GLN A 360 -8.92 37.32 16.19
N ARG A 361 -7.64 36.93 16.31
CA ARG A 361 -6.49 37.78 15.97
C ARG A 361 -6.06 37.63 14.50
N LEU A 362 -6.69 36.75 13.73
CA LEU A 362 -6.36 36.57 12.32
C LEU A 362 -6.83 37.77 11.49
N PRO A 363 -6.00 38.28 10.56
CA PRO A 363 -6.49 39.26 9.59
C PRO A 363 -7.54 38.61 8.67
N PRO A 364 -8.53 39.35 8.16
CA PRO A 364 -9.68 38.79 7.43
C PRO A 364 -9.30 37.83 6.28
N HIS A 365 -8.26 38.17 5.50
CA HIS A 365 -7.79 37.34 4.38
C HIS A 365 -7.15 36.00 4.79
N LYS A 366 -6.81 35.81 6.07
CA LYS A 366 -6.28 34.55 6.63
C LYS A 366 -7.37 33.66 7.24
N THR A 367 -8.63 34.11 7.22
CA THR A 367 -9.77 33.35 7.76
C THR A 367 -10.48 32.49 6.70
N THR A 368 -10.18 32.68 5.42
CA THR A 368 -10.86 32.02 4.30
C THR A 368 -10.48 30.55 4.14
N ASP A 369 -9.27 30.19 4.56
CA ASP A 369 -8.74 28.84 4.39
C ASP A 369 -7.89 28.42 5.58
N VAL A 370 -8.57 27.83 6.57
CA VAL A 370 -8.01 27.41 7.85
C VAL A 370 -7.99 25.88 7.91
N LEU A 371 -6.90 25.31 8.42
CA LEU A 371 -6.70 23.87 8.63
C LEU A 371 -6.38 23.59 10.10
N LEU A 372 -7.13 22.67 10.70
CA LEU A 372 -6.85 22.05 11.99
C LEU A 372 -6.69 20.54 11.78
N LYS A 373 -5.55 20.00 12.23
CA LYS A 373 -5.29 18.55 12.19
C LYS A 373 -5.75 17.92 13.50
N CYS A 374 -6.66 16.96 13.43
CA CYS A 374 -7.21 16.28 14.60
C CYS A 374 -6.82 14.81 14.58
N TRP A 375 -6.40 14.25 15.72
CA TRP A 375 -6.44 12.79 15.87
C TRP A 375 -7.90 12.35 15.83
N HIS A 376 -8.25 11.37 15.00
CA HIS A 376 -9.66 10.94 14.87
C HIS A 376 -10.26 10.40 16.18
N LEU A 377 -9.43 9.94 17.12
CA LEU A 377 -9.87 9.49 18.45
C LEU A 377 -10.13 10.67 19.41
N ASN A 378 -9.71 11.88 19.06
CA ASN A 378 -9.92 13.07 19.88
C ASN A 378 -11.22 13.77 19.44
N GLU A 379 -12.35 13.28 19.95
CA GLU A 379 -13.68 13.81 19.64
C GLU A 379 -13.81 15.30 19.99
N GLY A 380 -13.22 15.74 21.10
CA GLY A 380 -13.22 17.14 21.52
C GLY A 380 -12.51 18.08 20.53
N ALA A 381 -11.41 17.62 19.91
CA ALA A 381 -10.74 18.38 18.85
C ALA A 381 -11.58 18.44 17.56
N ILE A 382 -12.30 17.37 17.23
CA ILE A 382 -13.21 17.33 16.06
C ILE A 382 -14.41 18.25 16.30
N GLU A 383 -14.98 18.24 17.49
CA GLU A 383 -16.07 19.13 17.88
C GLU A 383 -15.63 20.59 17.84
N LEU A 384 -14.45 20.91 18.40
CA LEU A 384 -13.85 22.23 18.28
C LEU A 384 -13.69 22.66 16.82
N ALA A 385 -13.16 21.79 15.95
CA ALA A 385 -13.01 22.10 14.54
C ALA A 385 -14.36 22.44 13.88
N LYS A 386 -15.41 21.66 14.18
CA LYS A 386 -16.78 21.94 13.71
C LYS A 386 -17.33 23.27 14.25
N LYS A 387 -17.11 23.58 15.54
CA LYS A 387 -17.50 24.86 16.15
C LYS A 387 -16.75 26.04 15.51
N LEU A 388 -15.54 25.86 15.01
CA LEU A 388 -14.80 26.87 14.24
C LEU A 388 -15.29 27.02 12.78
N GLY A 389 -16.25 26.19 12.34
CA GLY A 389 -16.76 26.15 10.97
C GLY A 389 -15.95 25.26 10.02
N LEU A 390 -15.00 24.49 10.53
CA LEU A 390 -14.15 23.60 9.74
C LEU A 390 -14.82 22.25 9.53
N ASN A 391 -14.67 21.70 8.34
CA ASN A 391 -15.23 20.39 7.99
C ASN A 391 -14.11 19.41 7.67
N GLU A 392 -14.37 18.12 7.87
CA GLU A 392 -13.43 17.09 7.42
C GLU A 392 -13.30 17.21 5.91
N VAL A 393 -12.11 17.61 5.44
CA VAL A 393 -11.79 17.57 4.02
C VAL A 393 -11.32 16.17 3.71
N ARG A 394 -12.26 15.37 3.23
CA ARG A 394 -11.94 14.19 2.44
C ARG A 394 -11.44 14.70 1.10
N ASP A 395 -10.34 14.15 0.59
CA ASP A 395 -9.85 14.47 -0.76
C ASP A 395 -11.03 14.51 -1.73
N LEU A 396 -11.07 15.45 -2.67
CA LEU A 396 -12.23 15.60 -3.57
C LEU A 396 -12.56 14.24 -4.24
N TRP A 397 -11.54 13.46 -4.59
CA TRP A 397 -11.63 12.09 -5.08
C TRP A 397 -12.28 11.08 -4.11
N ALA A 398 -12.15 11.29 -2.80
CA ALA A 398 -12.84 10.53 -1.74
C ALA A 398 -14.21 11.14 -1.34
N SER A 399 -14.47 12.42 -1.65
CA SER A 399 -15.79 13.05 -1.43
C SER A 399 -16.77 12.83 -2.59
N ILE A 400 -16.26 12.50 -3.78
CA ILE A 400 -17.05 12.08 -4.94
C ILE A 400 -17.22 10.54 -4.94
N GLU A 401 -17.56 9.97 -3.79
CA GLU A 401 -18.02 8.56 -3.64
C GLU A 401 -19.31 8.26 -4.42
N TRP A 402 -19.81 9.23 -5.21
CA TRP A 402 -21.01 9.11 -6.02
C TRP A 402 -20.77 8.55 -7.43
N PHE A 403 -19.52 8.41 -7.86
CA PHE A 403 -19.20 7.70 -9.11
C PHE A 403 -19.11 6.19 -8.87
N PRO A 404 -19.90 5.37 -9.58
CA PRO A 404 -19.95 3.93 -9.35
C PRO A 404 -18.64 3.20 -9.74
N HIS A 405 -17.63 3.90 -10.28
CA HIS A 405 -16.36 3.33 -10.75
C HIS A 405 -15.34 4.44 -11.02
N LYS A 406 -14.04 4.12 -10.85
CA LYS A 406 -12.86 5.00 -11.01
C LYS A 406 -12.74 5.65 -12.42
N HIS A 407 -13.49 5.14 -13.39
CA HIS A 407 -13.39 5.49 -14.81
C HIS A 407 -14.69 6.05 -15.42
N ALA A 408 -15.68 6.42 -14.61
CA ALA A 408 -16.98 6.92 -15.10
C ALA A 408 -16.87 8.15 -16.01
N ASN A 409 -15.85 8.99 -15.78
CA ASN A 409 -15.56 10.16 -16.61
C ASN A 409 -15.14 9.79 -18.03
N GLU A 410 -14.47 8.65 -18.24
CA GLU A 410 -14.03 8.21 -19.58
C GLU A 410 -15.25 7.87 -20.46
N VAL A 411 -16.26 7.24 -19.88
CA VAL A 411 -17.55 6.97 -20.54
C VAL A 411 -18.29 8.27 -20.89
N MET A 412 -18.33 9.23 -19.96
CA MET A 412 -19.00 10.52 -20.18
C MET A 412 -18.28 11.38 -21.21
N ILE A 413 -16.94 11.38 -21.22
CA ILE A 413 -16.12 12.06 -22.24
C ILE A 413 -16.29 11.39 -23.60
N LYS A 414 -16.45 10.07 -23.66
CA LYS A 414 -16.75 9.40 -24.94
C LYS A 414 -18.14 9.79 -25.46
N ALA A 415 -19.13 9.88 -24.56
CA ALA A 415 -20.48 10.32 -24.90
C ALA A 415 -20.53 11.78 -25.35
N ASP A 416 -19.78 12.65 -24.68
CA ASP A 416 -19.66 14.07 -25.00
C ASP A 416 -18.26 14.58 -24.61
N PRO A 417 -17.34 14.71 -25.58
CA PRO A 417 -15.95 15.11 -25.31
C PRO A 417 -15.81 16.47 -24.63
N ASN A 418 -16.82 17.33 -24.75
CA ASN A 418 -16.84 18.67 -24.19
C ASN A 418 -17.85 18.82 -23.02
N GLY A 419 -18.50 17.73 -22.62
CA GLY A 419 -19.58 17.75 -21.62
C GLY A 419 -19.11 17.77 -20.17
N ILE A 420 -17.81 17.72 -19.90
CA ILE A 420 -17.25 17.79 -18.54
C ILE A 420 -16.68 19.18 -18.26
N PHE A 421 -17.27 19.86 -17.29
CA PHE A 421 -16.87 21.19 -16.86
C PHE A 421 -16.27 21.14 -15.47
N VAL A 422 -15.12 21.75 -15.32
CA VAL A 422 -14.47 21.97 -14.03
C VAL A 422 -14.29 23.46 -13.78
N ALA A 423 -14.47 23.86 -12.53
CA ALA A 423 -14.05 25.18 -12.08
C ALA A 423 -12.66 25.03 -11.49
N GLU A 424 -11.69 25.67 -12.12
CA GLU A 424 -10.33 25.76 -11.65
C GLU A 424 -10.10 27.12 -10.99
N ASP A 425 -9.51 27.12 -9.81
CA ASP A 425 -8.97 28.31 -9.18
C ASP A 425 -7.63 28.65 -9.86
N THR A 426 -7.61 29.71 -10.66
CA THR A 426 -6.47 30.07 -11.50
C THR A 426 -5.22 30.46 -10.72
N ASP A 427 -5.37 30.88 -9.46
CA ASP A 427 -4.24 31.25 -8.61
C ASP A 427 -3.55 30.03 -8.01
N SER A 428 -4.31 28.96 -7.73
CA SER A 428 -3.81 27.74 -7.09
C SER A 428 -3.69 26.54 -8.04
N GLY A 429 -4.30 26.59 -9.23
CA GLY A 429 -4.45 25.48 -10.17
C GLY A 429 -5.40 24.39 -9.68
N GLN A 430 -6.17 24.64 -8.62
CA GLN A 430 -6.98 23.61 -7.97
C GLN A 430 -8.36 23.50 -8.62
N ILE A 431 -8.83 22.28 -8.87
CA ILE A 431 -10.24 22.04 -9.22
C ILE A 431 -11.12 22.21 -7.97
N VAL A 432 -11.99 23.21 -8.02
CA VAL A 432 -12.87 23.67 -6.93
C VAL A 432 -14.35 23.41 -7.18
N GLY A 433 -14.71 23.05 -8.40
CA GLY A 433 -16.06 22.59 -8.75
C GLY A 433 -16.06 21.71 -9.99
N TYR A 434 -17.14 20.96 -10.16
CA TYR A 434 -17.33 19.99 -11.24
C TYR A 434 -18.81 19.94 -11.63
N CYS A 435 -19.06 19.79 -12.92
CA CYS A 435 -20.38 19.61 -13.51
C CYS A 435 -20.24 18.73 -14.76
N ALA A 436 -21.07 17.70 -14.88
CA ALA A 436 -21.20 16.91 -16.11
C ALA A 436 -22.51 17.31 -16.79
N ALA A 437 -22.42 17.89 -17.98
CA ALA A 437 -23.55 18.25 -18.84
C ALA A 437 -23.33 17.55 -20.17
N ILE A 438 -23.89 16.36 -20.30
CA ILE A 438 -23.62 15.41 -21.37
C ILE A 438 -24.74 15.46 -22.41
N ASN A 439 -24.42 15.89 -23.61
CA ASN A 439 -25.30 15.80 -24.77
C ASN A 439 -25.29 14.37 -25.29
N HIS A 440 -26.39 13.65 -25.11
CA HIS A 440 -26.51 12.28 -25.58
C HIS A 440 -26.97 12.21 -27.04
N SER A 441 -27.74 13.20 -27.50
CA SER A 441 -28.24 13.33 -28.88
C SER A 441 -28.56 14.79 -29.21
N ASP A 442 -29.02 15.05 -30.43
CA ASP A 442 -29.44 16.40 -30.88
C ASP A 442 -30.65 16.95 -30.11
N ASP A 443 -31.47 16.07 -29.52
CA ASP A 443 -32.71 16.44 -28.86
C ASP A 443 -32.69 16.23 -27.34
N PHE A 444 -31.64 15.62 -26.78
CA PHE A 444 -31.61 15.27 -25.35
C PHE A 444 -30.22 15.34 -24.70
N ALA A 445 -30.20 15.85 -23.47
CA ALA A 445 -29.00 15.96 -22.66
C ALA A 445 -29.27 15.64 -21.18
N ASN A 446 -28.22 15.30 -20.44
CA ASN A 446 -28.28 15.11 -19.00
C ASN A 446 -27.30 16.02 -18.28
N ILE A 447 -27.75 16.66 -17.19
CA ILE A 447 -26.87 17.41 -16.29
C ILE A 447 -26.85 16.79 -14.90
N GLY A 448 -25.64 16.59 -14.37
CA GLY A 448 -25.40 15.87 -13.12
C GLY A 448 -23.99 16.06 -12.57
N GLY A 449 -23.68 15.38 -11.46
CA GLY A 449 -22.38 15.48 -10.80
C GLY A 449 -22.08 16.86 -10.20
N TYR A 450 -23.05 17.76 -10.21
CA TYR A 450 -22.90 19.16 -9.82
C TYR A 450 -22.42 19.29 -8.37
N CYS A 451 -21.15 19.67 -8.22
CA CYS A 451 -20.55 19.88 -6.91
C CYS A 451 -19.57 21.04 -6.93
N VAL A 452 -19.56 21.80 -5.84
CA VAL A 452 -18.56 22.82 -5.55
C VAL A 452 -18.03 22.51 -4.17
N ARG A 453 -16.71 22.60 -4.00
CA ARG A 453 -16.05 22.48 -2.70
C ARG A 453 -16.73 23.38 -1.67
N PRO A 454 -17.04 22.89 -0.45
CA PRO A 454 -17.79 23.65 0.55
C PRO A 454 -17.32 25.09 0.72
N GLU A 455 -16.02 25.31 0.77
CA GLU A 455 -15.34 26.59 0.95
C GLU A 455 -15.45 27.55 -0.26
N TYR A 456 -15.80 27.04 -1.45
CA TYR A 456 -16.01 27.81 -2.67
C TYR A 456 -17.51 28.03 -3.00
N ARG A 457 -18.43 27.52 -2.16
CA ARG A 457 -19.89 27.75 -2.33
C ARG A 457 -20.26 29.20 -2.02
N GLY A 458 -21.39 29.67 -2.56
CA GLY A 458 -21.85 31.06 -2.38
C GLY A 458 -21.15 32.11 -3.25
N HIS A 459 -20.02 31.77 -3.88
CA HIS A 459 -19.23 32.67 -4.73
C HIS A 459 -19.69 32.70 -6.21
N GLY A 460 -20.88 32.18 -6.51
CA GLY A 460 -21.38 32.08 -7.88
C GLY A 460 -20.69 31.05 -8.78
N ILE A 461 -19.67 30.31 -8.29
CA ILE A 461 -18.96 29.26 -9.04
C ILE A 461 -19.93 28.18 -9.52
N GLY A 462 -20.79 27.71 -8.62
CA GLY A 462 -21.83 26.76 -8.99
C GLY A 462 -22.77 27.34 -10.05
N GLN A 463 -23.19 28.60 -9.91
CA GLN A 463 -24.07 29.22 -10.91
C GLN A 463 -23.39 29.33 -12.28
N LYS A 464 -22.09 29.63 -12.31
CA LYS A 464 -21.30 29.64 -13.54
C LYS A 464 -21.21 28.25 -14.16
N LEU A 465 -20.83 27.22 -13.39
CA LEU A 465 -20.79 25.83 -13.87
C LEU A 465 -22.15 25.37 -14.40
N TRP A 466 -23.24 25.73 -13.70
CA TRP A 466 -24.60 25.46 -14.15
C TRP A 466 -24.89 26.16 -15.47
N ASN A 467 -24.64 27.48 -15.56
CA ASN A 467 -24.89 28.24 -16.77
C ASN A 467 -24.04 27.75 -17.96
N THR A 468 -22.78 27.36 -17.72
CA THR A 468 -21.89 26.79 -18.73
C THR A 468 -22.42 25.44 -19.22
N GLY A 469 -22.82 24.56 -18.30
CA GLY A 469 -23.44 23.29 -18.67
C GLY A 469 -24.75 23.47 -19.43
N MET A 470 -25.62 24.37 -18.98
CA MET A 470 -26.87 24.70 -19.66
C MET A 470 -26.63 25.30 -21.06
N ALA A 471 -25.63 26.17 -21.21
CA ALA A 471 -25.27 26.73 -22.51
C ALA A 471 -24.74 25.66 -23.48
N HIS A 472 -23.97 24.68 -22.97
CA HIS A 472 -23.48 23.56 -23.75
C HIS A 472 -24.60 22.62 -24.22
N MET A 473 -25.66 22.46 -23.40
CA MET A 473 -26.80 21.62 -23.77
C MET A 473 -27.80 22.32 -24.70
N GLU A 474 -27.76 23.65 -24.78
CA GLU A 474 -28.62 24.48 -25.64
C GLU A 474 -30.12 24.19 -25.42
N ASP A 475 -30.90 24.10 -26.51
CA ASP A 475 -32.36 23.92 -26.48
C ASP A 475 -32.80 22.45 -26.37
N ARG A 476 -31.87 21.53 -26.07
CA ARG A 476 -32.16 20.10 -25.89
C ARG A 476 -33.14 19.88 -24.74
N ASN A 477 -33.84 18.74 -24.78
CA ASN A 477 -34.59 18.27 -23.64
C ASN A 477 -33.63 17.80 -22.54
N ILE A 478 -33.55 18.53 -21.42
CA ILE A 478 -32.55 18.28 -20.37
C ILE A 478 -33.14 17.46 -19.23
N GLY A 479 -32.54 16.31 -18.94
CA GLY A 479 -32.87 15.46 -17.80
C GLY A 479 -31.90 15.62 -16.63
N LEU A 480 -32.42 15.67 -15.40
CA LEU A 480 -31.62 15.62 -14.18
C LEU A 480 -32.33 14.87 -13.05
N PHE A 481 -31.55 14.45 -12.06
CA PHE A 481 -32.08 13.87 -10.82
C PHE A 481 -31.85 14.82 -9.64
N ALA A 482 -32.93 15.27 -9.03
CA ALA A 482 -32.87 16.07 -7.82
C ALA A 482 -32.56 15.16 -6.61
N ILE A 483 -31.42 15.38 -5.96
CA ILE A 483 -30.96 14.55 -4.83
C ILE A 483 -31.60 14.89 -3.48
N SER A 484 -32.43 15.94 -3.43
CA SER A 484 -33.19 16.34 -2.23
C SER A 484 -34.42 17.17 -2.62
N ASP A 485 -35.42 17.21 -1.73
CA ASP A 485 -36.64 18.03 -1.93
C ASP A 485 -36.32 19.51 -2.11
N LYS A 486 -35.26 19.99 -1.44
CA LYS A 486 -34.76 21.35 -1.61
C LYS A 486 -34.26 21.60 -3.03
N MET A 487 -33.48 20.68 -3.59
CA MET A 487 -33.00 20.81 -4.97
C MET A 487 -34.14 20.62 -5.97
N LEU A 488 -35.10 19.75 -5.70
CA LEU A 488 -36.30 19.58 -6.53
C LEU A 488 -37.09 20.89 -6.63
N ALA A 489 -37.35 21.56 -5.50
CA ALA A 489 -38.02 22.86 -5.50
C ALA A 489 -37.22 23.91 -6.28
N ILE A 490 -35.88 23.92 -6.17
CA ILE A 490 -35.03 24.83 -6.94
C ILE A 490 -35.15 24.55 -8.45
N TYR A 491 -35.04 23.31 -8.89
CA TYR A 491 -35.11 22.98 -10.32
C TYR A 491 -36.51 23.26 -10.89
N ARG A 492 -37.57 22.94 -10.14
CA ARG A 492 -38.97 23.17 -10.55
C ARG A 492 -39.32 24.65 -10.58
N ASP A 493 -39.08 25.36 -9.48
CA ASP A 493 -39.62 26.71 -9.26
C ASP A 493 -38.69 27.81 -9.80
N LYS A 494 -37.38 27.55 -9.89
CA LYS A 494 -36.39 28.55 -10.37
C LYS A 494 -35.82 28.24 -11.74
N HIS A 495 -35.70 26.97 -12.11
CA HIS A 495 -35.15 26.57 -13.42
C HIS A 495 -36.22 25.97 -14.35
N ASN A 496 -37.50 26.05 -13.99
CA ASN A 496 -38.65 25.63 -14.79
C ASN A 496 -38.62 24.16 -15.26
N PHE A 497 -37.88 23.30 -14.57
CA PHE A 497 -37.92 21.86 -14.85
C PHE A 497 -39.31 21.32 -14.50
N LYS A 498 -39.94 20.66 -15.46
CA LYS A 498 -41.22 19.98 -15.20
C LYS A 498 -40.94 18.76 -14.34
N HIS A 499 -41.51 18.72 -13.13
CA HIS A 499 -41.43 17.55 -12.27
C HIS A 499 -42.33 16.44 -12.84
N ILE A 500 -41.73 15.38 -13.36
CA ILE A 500 -42.45 14.30 -14.05
C ILE A 500 -42.92 13.20 -13.09
N ALA A 501 -42.10 12.79 -12.11
CA ALA A 501 -42.47 11.80 -11.11
C ALA A 501 -41.46 11.77 -9.95
N ASN A 502 -41.93 11.41 -8.75
CA ASN A 502 -41.07 11.08 -7.61
C ASN A 502 -40.42 9.71 -7.84
N ARG A 503 -39.43 9.64 -8.74
CA ARG A 503 -38.62 8.44 -8.95
C ARG A 503 -37.43 8.49 -8.00
N GLN A 504 -37.42 7.61 -7.02
CA GLN A 504 -36.28 7.43 -6.13
C GLN A 504 -35.30 6.43 -6.76
N VAL A 505 -34.05 6.84 -6.95
CA VAL A 505 -32.96 5.90 -7.23
C VAL A 505 -32.56 5.27 -5.89
N VAL A 506 -33.09 4.09 -5.61
CA VAL A 506 -32.69 3.31 -4.43
C VAL A 506 -31.38 2.62 -4.76
N ARG A 507 -30.28 3.16 -4.24
CA ARG A 507 -28.95 2.61 -4.45
C ARG A 507 -28.69 1.54 -3.38
N MET A 508 -28.95 0.30 -3.73
CA MET A 508 -28.72 -0.84 -2.84
C MET A 508 -27.25 -1.23 -2.96
N ARG A 509 -26.48 -1.00 -1.89
CA ARG A 509 -25.10 -1.47 -1.77
C ARG A 509 -25.09 -2.65 -0.83
N GLY A 510 -24.48 -3.74 -1.28
CA GLY A 510 -24.35 -4.96 -0.52
C GLY A 510 -23.37 -5.90 -1.21
N SER A 511 -22.92 -6.93 -0.51
CA SER A 511 -22.19 -8.03 -1.13
C SER A 511 -23.19 -8.84 -1.97
N PHE A 512 -22.98 -8.97 -3.27
CA PHE A 512 -23.82 -9.86 -4.10
C PHE A 512 -23.71 -11.28 -3.54
N VAL A 513 -24.80 -11.86 -3.05
CA VAL A 513 -24.91 -13.30 -2.71
C VAL A 513 -25.88 -13.88 -3.75
N PRO A 514 -25.52 -14.94 -4.51
CA PRO A 514 -26.42 -15.48 -5.53
C PRO A 514 -27.70 -15.95 -4.84
N ASN A 515 -28.80 -15.26 -5.09
CA ASN A 515 -30.10 -15.69 -4.60
C ASN A 515 -30.60 -16.78 -5.56
N LYS A 516 -30.91 -17.98 -5.06
CA LYS A 516 -31.47 -19.07 -5.87
C LYS A 516 -32.86 -18.75 -6.45
N GLU A 517 -33.53 -17.71 -5.91
CA GLU A 517 -34.77 -17.16 -6.46
C GLU A 517 -34.54 -16.12 -7.56
N LEU A 518 -33.30 -15.62 -7.75
CA LEU A 518 -32.97 -14.83 -8.92
C LEU A 518 -32.84 -15.76 -10.12
N ILE A 519 -33.55 -15.42 -11.18
CA ILE A 519 -33.55 -16.19 -12.41
C ILE A 519 -32.16 -16.12 -13.03
N ASP A 520 -31.40 -17.21 -12.94
CA ASP A 520 -30.07 -17.38 -13.55
C ASP A 520 -30.17 -17.86 -15.00
N ARG A 521 -31.34 -18.39 -15.37
CA ARG A 521 -31.67 -18.86 -16.71
C ARG A 521 -33.14 -18.65 -17.01
N ILE A 522 -33.43 -17.99 -18.12
CA ILE A 522 -34.76 -18.02 -18.75
C ILE A 522 -34.62 -18.93 -19.97
N ASP A 523 -35.39 -20.01 -20.01
CA ASP A 523 -35.36 -20.93 -21.16
C ASP A 523 -35.70 -20.17 -22.45
N GLY A 524 -34.81 -20.27 -23.43
CA GLY A 524 -34.93 -19.55 -24.70
C GLY A 524 -34.30 -18.14 -24.73
N ILE A 525 -33.70 -17.65 -23.65
CA ILE A 525 -32.94 -16.40 -23.60
C ILE A 525 -31.48 -16.70 -23.23
N SER A 526 -30.55 -16.37 -24.12
CA SER A 526 -29.10 -16.51 -23.89
C SER A 526 -28.51 -15.20 -23.39
N LEU A 527 -27.75 -15.24 -22.29
CA LEU A 527 -26.90 -14.13 -21.87
C LEU A 527 -25.66 -14.08 -22.77
N VAL A 528 -25.36 -12.93 -23.35
CA VAL A 528 -24.18 -12.71 -24.22
C VAL A 528 -23.40 -11.51 -23.71
N VAL A 529 -22.06 -11.59 -23.83
CA VAL A 529 -21.16 -10.49 -23.43
C VAL A 529 -21.35 -9.33 -24.40
N ILE A 530 -21.46 -8.11 -23.86
CA ILE A 530 -21.51 -6.90 -24.70
C ILE A 530 -20.13 -6.68 -25.30
N ASN A 531 -20.03 -6.85 -26.62
CA ASN A 531 -18.82 -6.69 -27.42
C ASN A 531 -19.16 -5.82 -28.63
N GLU A 532 -18.28 -5.72 -29.62
CA GLU A 532 -18.56 -4.87 -30.78
C GLU A 532 -19.68 -5.50 -31.63
N ASP A 533 -19.68 -6.82 -31.74
CA ASP A 533 -20.77 -7.77 -32.04
C ASP A 533 -22.20 -7.27 -32.02
N ASN A 534 -22.60 -7.10 -30.78
CA ASN A 534 -23.96 -6.83 -30.40
C ASN A 534 -24.10 -5.41 -29.88
N ILE A 535 -23.06 -4.57 -29.95
CA ILE A 535 -23.15 -3.19 -29.42
C ILE A 535 -24.23 -2.42 -30.15
N LEU A 536 -24.39 -2.60 -31.47
CA LEU A 536 -25.41 -1.91 -32.25
C LEU A 536 -26.82 -2.39 -31.86
N ASP A 537 -27.00 -3.68 -31.61
CA ASP A 537 -28.27 -4.24 -31.13
C ASP A 537 -28.58 -3.82 -29.70
N VAL A 538 -27.56 -3.72 -28.84
CA VAL A 538 -27.66 -3.19 -27.47
C VAL A 538 -27.97 -1.70 -27.51
N ILE A 539 -27.36 -0.93 -28.41
CA ILE A 539 -27.67 0.49 -28.63
C ILE A 539 -29.09 0.63 -29.16
N GLN A 540 -29.53 -0.24 -30.05
CA GLN A 540 -30.88 -0.21 -30.61
C GLN A 540 -31.93 -0.65 -29.58
N TYR A 541 -31.62 -1.65 -28.77
CA TYR A 541 -32.44 -2.09 -27.64
C TYR A 541 -32.49 -1.01 -26.55
N ASP A 542 -31.35 -0.39 -26.23
CA ASP A 542 -31.27 0.75 -25.33
C ASP A 542 -32.07 1.93 -25.87
N LYS A 543 -31.96 2.26 -27.16
CA LYS A 543 -32.78 3.28 -27.83
C LYS A 543 -34.26 2.92 -27.76
N HIS A 544 -34.63 1.65 -27.86
CA HIS A 544 -36.01 1.19 -27.71
C HIS A 544 -36.53 1.29 -26.27
N VAL A 545 -35.73 0.90 -25.26
CA VAL A 545 -36.11 0.85 -23.84
C VAL A 545 -36.01 2.23 -23.17
N PHE A 546 -34.91 2.93 -23.40
CA PHE A 546 -34.62 4.27 -22.88
C PHE A 546 -35.33 5.36 -23.70
N GLY A 547 -35.64 5.07 -24.97
CA GLY A 547 -36.38 5.96 -25.86
C GLY A 547 -35.53 6.99 -26.61
N LEU A 548 -34.20 6.96 -26.45
CA LEU A 548 -33.27 7.92 -27.05
C LEU A 548 -31.99 7.22 -27.50
N GLU A 549 -31.42 7.70 -28.60
CA GLU A 549 -30.14 7.20 -29.08
C GLU A 549 -28.99 7.79 -28.27
N ARG A 550 -28.19 6.92 -27.63
CA ARG A 550 -27.03 7.32 -26.82
C ARG A 550 -25.83 6.40 -27.05
N ALA A 551 -25.55 6.09 -28.32
CA ALA A 551 -24.56 5.11 -28.78
C ALA A 551 -23.19 5.26 -28.11
N ALA A 552 -22.63 6.48 -28.16
CA ALA A 552 -21.30 6.77 -27.62
C ALA A 552 -21.18 6.52 -26.10
N TYR A 553 -22.28 6.67 -25.34
CA TYR A 553 -22.32 6.33 -23.91
C TYR A 553 -22.26 4.81 -23.70
N ILE A 554 -23.03 4.03 -24.47
CA ILE A 554 -23.10 2.57 -24.37
C ILE A 554 -21.77 1.93 -24.80
N GLU A 555 -21.13 2.45 -25.85
CA GLU A 555 -19.80 2.03 -26.28
C GLU A 555 -18.71 2.38 -25.26
N GLY A 556 -18.83 3.50 -24.54
CA GLY A 556 -17.89 3.87 -23.48
C GLY A 556 -17.94 2.92 -22.30
N VAL A 557 -19.15 2.47 -21.92
CA VAL A 557 -19.32 1.47 -20.85
C VAL A 557 -18.67 0.15 -21.26
N ARG A 558 -18.81 -0.28 -22.52
CA ARG A 558 -18.17 -1.49 -23.04
C ARG A 558 -16.63 -1.45 -22.91
N ASP A 559 -16.00 -0.40 -23.40
CA ASP A 559 -14.53 -0.29 -23.47
C ASP A 559 -13.86 -0.29 -22.09
N LEU A 560 -14.56 0.21 -21.07
CA LEU A 560 -14.09 0.19 -19.70
C LEU A 560 -14.00 -1.23 -19.10
N TRP A 561 -14.91 -2.12 -19.51
CA TRP A 561 -14.97 -3.49 -18.97
C TRP A 561 -13.99 -4.44 -19.64
N THR A 562 -13.50 -4.12 -20.85
CA THR A 562 -12.52 -4.93 -21.59
C THR A 562 -11.07 -4.61 -21.26
N SER A 563 -10.79 -3.56 -20.47
CA SER A 563 -9.42 -3.10 -20.18
C SER A 563 -8.76 -3.68 -18.90
N ILE A 564 -9.37 -4.66 -18.20
CA ILE A 564 -8.83 -5.29 -16.99
C ILE A 564 -8.37 -6.74 -17.30
N GLU A 565 -7.19 -6.91 -17.92
CA GLU A 565 -6.35 -8.13 -18.08
C GLU A 565 -5.40 -7.90 -19.30
N TRP A 566 -4.07 -7.83 -19.12
CA TRP A 566 -3.15 -7.31 -20.16
C TRP A 566 -2.24 -8.40 -20.79
N PHE A 567 -2.83 -9.34 -21.56
CA PHE A 567 -2.42 -9.90 -22.90
C PHE A 567 -3.31 -11.15 -23.24
N PRO A 568 -3.69 -11.42 -24.53
CA PRO A 568 -4.89 -12.21 -24.85
C PRO A 568 -4.74 -13.72 -25.12
N HIS A 569 -3.60 -14.41 -24.93
CA HIS A 569 -3.47 -15.81 -25.39
C HIS A 569 -2.77 -16.72 -24.38
N LYS A 570 -3.55 -17.54 -23.65
CA LYS A 570 -2.97 -18.58 -22.78
C LYS A 570 -2.64 -19.83 -23.58
N HIS A 571 -3.44 -20.13 -24.61
CA HIS A 571 -3.32 -21.35 -25.43
C HIS A 571 -2.22 -21.27 -26.50
N ALA A 572 -2.00 -20.09 -27.10
CA ALA A 572 -0.92 -19.90 -28.08
C ALA A 572 0.46 -20.21 -27.48
N ASN A 573 0.68 -19.87 -26.22
CA ASN A 573 1.95 -20.13 -25.51
C ASN A 573 2.21 -21.63 -25.35
N GLU A 574 1.19 -22.45 -25.08
CA GLU A 574 1.35 -23.91 -24.94
C GLU A 574 1.68 -24.60 -26.28
N VAL A 575 1.09 -24.14 -27.40
CA VAL A 575 1.40 -24.63 -28.75
C VAL A 575 2.82 -24.24 -29.16
N MET A 576 3.24 -23.00 -28.86
CA MET A 576 4.59 -22.50 -29.11
C MET A 576 5.65 -23.25 -28.27
N ILE A 577 5.35 -23.59 -27.01
CA ILE A 577 6.21 -24.43 -26.15
C ILE A 577 6.36 -25.83 -26.73
N ARG A 578 5.33 -26.41 -27.36
CA ARG A 578 5.46 -27.74 -27.97
C ARG A 578 6.27 -27.72 -29.27
N ALA A 579 6.13 -26.66 -30.06
CA ALA A 579 6.86 -26.47 -31.31
C ALA A 579 8.35 -26.14 -31.09
N ASP A 580 8.67 -25.30 -30.08
CA ASP A 580 10.03 -24.98 -29.67
C ASP A 580 10.11 -24.84 -28.12
N PRO A 581 10.29 -25.95 -27.39
CA PRO A 581 10.28 -25.97 -25.92
C PRO A 581 11.33 -25.08 -25.23
N LYS A 582 12.33 -24.62 -25.99
CA LYS A 582 13.41 -23.77 -25.49
C LYS A 582 13.22 -22.29 -25.84
N GLY A 583 12.14 -21.94 -26.54
CA GLY A 583 11.90 -20.62 -27.12
C GLY A 583 11.12 -19.62 -26.26
N ILE A 584 10.49 -20.06 -25.16
CA ILE A 584 9.79 -19.16 -24.22
C ILE A 584 10.70 -18.86 -23.01
N PHE A 585 10.94 -17.57 -22.75
CA PHE A 585 11.80 -17.11 -21.66
C PHE A 585 10.97 -16.43 -20.57
N VAL A 586 10.94 -17.03 -19.37
CA VAL A 586 10.08 -16.53 -18.27
C VAL A 586 10.81 -15.50 -17.41
N ALA A 587 10.56 -14.23 -17.73
CA ALA A 587 10.48 -13.13 -16.77
C ALA A 587 9.29 -12.24 -17.20
N GLU A 588 8.07 -12.75 -16.97
CA GLU A 588 6.79 -12.19 -17.42
C GLU A 588 6.66 -12.02 -18.95
N ASP A 589 6.75 -13.18 -19.61
CA ASP A 589 6.37 -13.54 -20.98
C ASP A 589 7.13 -12.83 -22.13
N THR A 590 8.10 -13.57 -22.71
CA THR A 590 8.70 -13.29 -24.02
C THR A 590 8.60 -14.53 -24.90
N ASP A 591 8.00 -14.38 -26.08
CA ASP A 591 7.79 -15.47 -27.03
C ASP A 591 8.83 -15.43 -28.17
N SER A 592 9.62 -16.50 -28.35
CA SER A 592 10.43 -16.69 -29.56
C SER A 592 10.32 -18.13 -30.04
N VAL A 593 10.12 -18.34 -31.34
CA VAL A 593 9.81 -19.69 -31.87
C VAL A 593 10.62 -19.94 -33.13
N ASN A 594 11.41 -21.01 -33.12
CA ASN A 594 12.04 -21.54 -34.33
C ASN A 594 11.06 -22.47 -35.07
N HIS A 595 10.55 -22.04 -36.22
CA HIS A 595 9.64 -22.86 -37.01
C HIS A 595 10.37 -23.87 -37.91
N SER A 596 11.59 -23.55 -38.37
CA SER A 596 12.42 -24.43 -39.22
C SER A 596 13.92 -24.14 -39.08
N GLU A 597 14.76 -24.86 -39.83
CA GLU A 597 16.21 -24.59 -39.90
C GLU A 597 16.52 -23.18 -40.45
N ASP A 598 15.63 -22.60 -41.27
CA ASP A 598 15.86 -21.35 -41.99
C ASP A 598 15.02 -20.16 -41.50
N PHE A 599 14.00 -20.37 -40.66
CA PHE A 599 13.05 -19.32 -40.24
C PHE A 599 12.66 -19.38 -38.76
N ALA A 600 12.57 -18.21 -38.12
CA ALA A 600 12.12 -18.03 -36.74
C ALA A 600 11.26 -16.76 -36.56
N ASN A 601 10.48 -16.68 -35.49
CA ASN A 601 9.68 -15.50 -35.13
C ASN A 601 9.98 -15.07 -33.68
N ILE A 602 10.00 -13.76 -33.42
CA ILE A 602 10.04 -13.18 -32.07
C ILE A 602 8.82 -12.30 -31.84
N GLY A 603 8.01 -12.69 -30.85
CA GLY A 603 6.75 -12.09 -30.44
C GLY A 603 6.89 -11.02 -29.34
N GLY A 604 5.78 -10.80 -28.62
CA GLY A 604 5.69 -9.80 -27.56
C GLY A 604 6.63 -10.10 -26.40
N TYR A 605 7.29 -9.07 -25.87
CA TYR A 605 7.97 -9.11 -24.58
C TYR A 605 7.49 -7.94 -23.74
N CYS A 606 6.90 -8.23 -22.58
CA CYS A 606 6.43 -7.21 -21.66
C CYS A 606 7.38 -7.08 -20.48
N VAL A 607 7.59 -5.84 -20.03
CA VAL A 607 8.14 -5.60 -18.69
C VAL A 607 7.08 -4.81 -17.94
N ARG A 608 6.63 -5.35 -16.81
CA ARG A 608 5.72 -4.68 -15.88
C ARG A 608 6.16 -3.24 -15.64
N PRO A 609 5.25 -2.24 -15.63
CA PRO A 609 5.60 -0.83 -15.50
C PRO A 609 6.60 -0.51 -14.37
N GLU A 610 6.50 -1.22 -13.25
CA GLU A 610 7.38 -1.12 -12.08
C GLU A 610 8.82 -1.62 -12.29
N TYR A 611 9.07 -2.47 -13.29
CA TYR A 611 10.38 -3.05 -13.60
C TYR A 611 11.02 -2.49 -14.88
N ARG A 612 10.32 -1.61 -15.61
CA ARG A 612 10.87 -0.92 -16.80
C ARG A 612 12.11 -0.10 -16.42
N GLY A 613 13.09 -0.02 -17.32
CA GLY A 613 14.35 0.71 -17.08
C GLY A 613 15.47 -0.06 -16.39
N HIS A 614 15.23 -1.30 -15.93
CA HIS A 614 16.23 -2.13 -15.22
C HIS A 614 16.99 -3.11 -16.13
N GLY A 615 16.99 -2.89 -17.45
CA GLY A 615 17.69 -3.76 -18.42
C GLY A 615 17.02 -5.11 -18.71
N ILE A 616 15.94 -5.47 -18.00
CA ILE A 616 15.22 -6.75 -18.15
C ILE A 616 14.71 -6.97 -19.58
N GLY A 617 14.06 -5.96 -20.17
CA GLY A 617 13.58 -6.05 -21.56
C GLY A 617 14.72 -6.22 -22.58
N GLN A 618 15.89 -5.64 -22.33
CA GLN A 618 17.08 -5.82 -23.17
C GLN A 618 17.66 -7.24 -23.01
N SER A 619 17.66 -7.81 -21.80
CA SER A 619 18.09 -9.18 -21.53
C SER A 619 17.18 -10.20 -22.21
N LEU A 620 15.86 -10.00 -22.11
CA LEU A 620 14.85 -10.83 -22.77
C LEU A 620 15.03 -10.81 -24.29
N TRP A 621 15.16 -9.62 -24.88
CA TRP A 621 15.45 -9.44 -26.30
C TRP A 621 16.75 -10.14 -26.73
N ASN A 622 17.86 -9.92 -26.02
CA ASN A 622 19.15 -10.52 -26.36
C ASN A 622 19.11 -12.06 -26.28
N THR A 623 18.40 -12.60 -25.30
CA THR A 623 18.24 -14.05 -25.11
C THR A 623 17.42 -14.65 -26.24
N GLY A 624 16.29 -14.04 -26.60
CA GLY A 624 15.48 -14.47 -27.75
C GLY A 624 16.25 -14.41 -29.06
N MET A 625 16.98 -13.32 -29.31
CA MET A 625 17.79 -13.17 -30.52
C MET A 625 18.93 -14.21 -30.61
N ALA A 626 19.53 -14.60 -29.48
CA ALA A 626 20.57 -15.63 -29.43
C ALA A 626 19.99 -17.03 -29.72
N HIS A 627 18.81 -17.34 -29.20
CA HIS A 627 18.12 -18.62 -29.42
C HIS A 627 17.72 -18.84 -30.87
N MET A 628 17.27 -17.78 -31.56
CA MET A 628 16.88 -17.86 -32.97
C MET A 628 18.07 -17.93 -33.95
N GLY A 629 19.26 -17.48 -33.53
CA GLY A 629 20.50 -17.59 -34.31
C GLY A 629 20.48 -16.83 -35.65
N ASP A 630 21.03 -17.45 -36.69
CA ASP A 630 21.24 -16.84 -38.02
C ASP A 630 20.04 -16.97 -38.99
N ARG A 631 18.94 -17.55 -38.50
CA ARG A 631 17.70 -17.77 -39.25
C ARG A 631 17.12 -16.46 -39.80
N ASN A 632 16.20 -16.56 -40.74
CA ASN A 632 15.38 -15.42 -41.11
C ASN A 632 14.35 -15.14 -39.99
N ILE A 633 14.53 -14.05 -39.26
CA ILE A 633 13.72 -13.71 -38.09
C ILE A 633 12.62 -12.73 -38.50
N GLY A 634 11.37 -13.10 -38.29
CA GLY A 634 10.19 -12.23 -38.41
C GLY A 634 9.76 -11.61 -37.08
N LEU A 635 9.20 -10.40 -37.11
CA LEU A 635 8.55 -9.76 -35.96
C LEU A 635 7.45 -8.77 -36.38
N PHE A 636 6.56 -8.43 -35.43
CA PHE A 636 5.53 -7.40 -35.58
C PHE A 636 5.81 -6.19 -34.66
N ALA A 637 5.65 -4.98 -35.19
CA ALA A 637 5.94 -3.75 -34.46
C ALA A 637 4.63 -3.07 -33.99
N ILE A 638 4.26 -3.29 -32.74
CA ILE A 638 3.01 -2.79 -32.14
C ILE A 638 2.89 -1.25 -32.00
N SER A 639 3.94 -0.48 -32.33
CA SER A 639 3.87 0.99 -32.35
C SER A 639 4.94 1.60 -33.27
N ASP A 640 4.69 2.84 -33.73
CA ASP A 640 5.63 3.59 -34.57
C ASP A 640 6.97 3.89 -33.85
N LYS A 641 6.97 3.89 -32.52
CA LYS A 641 8.18 4.02 -31.69
C LYS A 641 9.01 2.74 -31.71
N MET A 642 8.36 1.57 -31.59
CA MET A 642 9.02 0.26 -31.70
C MET A 642 9.49 -0.01 -33.12
N LEU A 643 8.72 0.44 -34.12
CA LEU A 643 9.08 0.46 -35.54
C LEU A 643 10.45 1.11 -35.78
N ALA A 644 10.65 2.31 -35.24
CA ALA A 644 11.91 3.03 -35.36
C ALA A 644 13.04 2.30 -34.64
N ILE A 645 12.77 1.71 -33.47
CA ILE A 645 13.77 0.93 -32.71
C ILE A 645 14.22 -0.31 -33.49
N TYR A 646 13.31 -1.10 -34.04
CA TYR A 646 13.65 -2.32 -34.77
C TYR A 646 14.38 -2.03 -36.09
N ARG A 647 13.93 -1.00 -36.82
CA ARG A 647 14.57 -0.56 -38.07
C ARG A 647 15.94 0.05 -37.82
N ASP A 648 16.04 1.04 -36.92
CA ASP A 648 17.21 1.91 -36.81
C ASP A 648 18.26 1.36 -35.83
N LYS A 649 17.87 0.56 -34.83
CA LYS A 649 18.80 0.01 -33.84
C LYS A 649 19.08 -1.48 -34.00
N HIS A 650 18.16 -2.24 -34.60
CA HIS A 650 18.30 -3.70 -34.72
C HIS A 650 18.37 -4.20 -36.18
N ASN A 651 18.45 -3.29 -37.16
CA ASN A 651 18.65 -3.58 -38.59
C ASN A 651 17.57 -4.50 -39.21
N PHE A 652 16.35 -4.50 -38.68
CA PHE A 652 15.24 -5.19 -39.34
C PHE A 652 14.78 -4.39 -40.56
N LYS A 653 14.55 -5.07 -41.69
CA LYS A 653 14.02 -4.43 -42.89
C LYS A 653 12.49 -4.43 -42.85
N HIS A 654 11.92 -3.26 -43.10
CA HIS A 654 10.48 -3.12 -43.29
C HIS A 654 10.07 -3.76 -44.62
N ILE A 655 9.07 -4.66 -44.61
CA ILE A 655 8.70 -5.45 -45.79
C ILE A 655 7.32 -5.09 -46.29
N ALA A 656 6.37 -4.85 -45.40
CA ALA A 656 5.05 -4.38 -45.77
C ALA A 656 4.33 -3.75 -44.56
N ASN A 657 3.53 -2.72 -44.85
CA ASN A 657 2.47 -2.30 -43.95
C ASN A 657 1.35 -3.34 -44.08
N ARG A 658 1.19 -4.20 -43.08
CA ARG A 658 0.08 -5.15 -42.97
C ARG A 658 -0.52 -5.03 -41.59
N GLN A 659 -1.84 -5.09 -41.53
CA GLN A 659 -2.57 -5.03 -40.27
C GLN A 659 -3.26 -6.37 -40.01
N LEU A 660 -3.00 -6.92 -38.83
CA LEU A 660 -3.80 -8.03 -38.33
C LEU A 660 -5.12 -7.46 -37.83
N VAL A 661 -6.21 -8.01 -38.35
CA VAL A 661 -7.60 -7.68 -38.04
C VAL A 661 -8.09 -8.75 -37.08
N LEU A 662 -8.24 -8.38 -35.81
CA LEU A 662 -8.80 -9.26 -34.78
C LEU A 662 -10.30 -8.96 -34.67
N MET A 663 -11.12 -9.98 -34.88
CA MET A 663 -12.58 -9.91 -34.76
C MET A 663 -13.01 -10.76 -33.56
N LYS A 664 -13.90 -10.30 -32.68
CA LYS A 664 -14.29 -11.07 -31.48
C LYS A 664 -15.77 -11.02 -31.24
N GLY A 665 -16.34 -12.20 -31.09
CA GLY A 665 -17.77 -12.35 -30.99
C GLY A 665 -18.33 -13.52 -30.24
N SER A 666 -19.65 -13.51 -30.10
CA SER A 666 -20.38 -14.73 -29.79
C SER A 666 -20.71 -15.42 -31.11
N PHE A 667 -20.20 -16.64 -31.31
CA PHE A 667 -20.54 -17.39 -32.52
C PHE A 667 -22.05 -17.65 -32.57
N VAL A 668 -22.69 -17.10 -33.60
CA VAL A 668 -24.10 -17.38 -33.92
C VAL A 668 -24.12 -18.26 -35.17
N PRO A 669 -24.63 -19.51 -35.10
CA PRO A 669 -24.80 -20.34 -36.29
C PRO A 669 -25.75 -19.64 -37.28
N ASN A 670 -25.19 -19.05 -38.34
CA ASN A 670 -25.95 -18.25 -39.28
C ASN A 670 -26.51 -19.12 -40.43
N LYS A 671 -27.75 -18.83 -40.89
CA LYS A 671 -28.39 -19.49 -42.05
C LYS A 671 -27.76 -19.12 -43.41
N GLY A 672 -26.90 -18.10 -43.44
CA GLY A 672 -26.23 -17.60 -44.65
C GLY A 672 -24.81 -18.13 -44.88
N LEU A 673 -24.23 -18.85 -43.91
CA LEU A 673 -22.92 -19.47 -44.07
C LEU A 673 -23.05 -20.72 -44.93
N ILE A 674 -22.03 -20.97 -45.76
CA ILE A 674 -21.94 -22.22 -46.50
C ILE A 674 -21.87 -23.39 -45.51
N ASP A 675 -22.89 -24.24 -45.55
CA ASP A 675 -23.00 -25.42 -44.68
C ASP A 675 -22.69 -26.73 -45.44
N ARG A 676 -22.68 -26.67 -46.78
CA ARG A 676 -22.33 -27.75 -47.70
C ARG A 676 -21.89 -27.17 -49.05
N ILE A 677 -20.92 -27.83 -49.68
CA ILE A 677 -20.54 -27.64 -51.09
C ILE A 677 -20.65 -29.02 -51.75
N ASP A 678 -21.23 -29.09 -52.94
CA ASP A 678 -21.28 -30.35 -53.70
C ASP A 678 -19.84 -30.77 -54.10
N ASP A 679 -19.56 -32.08 -54.07
CA ASP A 679 -18.24 -32.68 -54.38
C ASP A 679 -17.09 -32.32 -53.39
N ILE A 680 -17.42 -31.76 -52.22
CA ILE A 680 -16.49 -31.51 -51.10
C ILE A 680 -16.98 -32.24 -49.84
N SER A 681 -16.08 -32.98 -49.21
CA SER A 681 -16.27 -33.66 -47.93
C SER A 681 -15.37 -33.06 -46.84
N LEU A 682 -15.80 -33.15 -45.58
CA LEU A 682 -14.99 -32.69 -44.44
C LEU A 682 -14.50 -33.89 -43.64
N ALA A 683 -13.21 -33.90 -43.33
CA ALA A 683 -12.60 -34.87 -42.44
C ALA A 683 -12.02 -34.18 -41.20
N VAL A 684 -12.07 -34.88 -40.06
CA VAL A 684 -11.31 -34.47 -38.88
C VAL A 684 -9.82 -34.71 -39.18
N ILE A 685 -8.98 -33.75 -38.81
CA ILE A 685 -7.53 -33.94 -38.93
C ILE A 685 -7.10 -35.03 -37.96
N SER A 686 -6.42 -36.05 -38.48
CA SER A 686 -6.01 -37.27 -37.77
C SER A 686 -4.65 -37.73 -38.27
N GLU A 687 -4.06 -38.75 -37.63
CA GLU A 687 -2.78 -39.32 -38.07
C GLU A 687 -2.82 -39.82 -39.53
N ASP A 688 -3.99 -40.20 -40.03
CA ASP A 688 -4.17 -40.75 -41.38
C ASP A 688 -4.15 -39.69 -42.49
N ASN A 689 -4.37 -38.40 -42.17
CA ASN A 689 -4.45 -37.31 -43.16
C ASN A 689 -3.59 -36.06 -42.82
N ILE A 690 -2.91 -36.04 -41.66
CA ILE A 690 -2.07 -34.91 -41.20
C ILE A 690 -0.92 -34.60 -42.18
N LEU A 691 -0.36 -35.61 -42.85
CA LEU A 691 0.73 -35.42 -43.80
C LEU A 691 0.31 -34.60 -45.02
N ASP A 692 -0.92 -34.81 -45.51
CA ASP A 692 -1.46 -34.04 -46.63
C ASP A 692 -1.73 -32.58 -46.22
N VAL A 693 -2.16 -32.35 -44.97
CA VAL A 693 -2.33 -31.00 -44.39
C VAL A 693 -0.97 -30.30 -44.25
N ILE A 694 0.06 -30.98 -43.77
CA ILE A 694 1.43 -30.43 -43.66
C ILE A 694 2.00 -30.10 -45.05
N GLN A 695 1.75 -30.96 -46.04
CA GLN A 695 2.21 -30.73 -47.41
C GLN A 695 1.50 -29.53 -48.05
N TYR A 696 0.19 -29.37 -47.80
CA TYR A 696 -0.58 -28.21 -48.23
C TYR A 696 -0.10 -26.92 -47.54
N ASP A 697 0.10 -26.94 -46.21
CA ASP A 697 0.65 -25.79 -45.46
C ASP A 697 1.99 -25.35 -46.03
N ARG A 698 2.87 -26.30 -46.32
CA ARG A 698 4.17 -26.05 -46.92
C ARG A 698 4.05 -25.44 -48.32
N HIS A 699 3.07 -25.84 -49.12
CA HIS A 699 2.82 -25.26 -50.44
C HIS A 699 2.35 -23.79 -50.34
N VAL A 700 1.43 -23.50 -49.42
CA VAL A 700 0.84 -22.15 -49.23
C VAL A 700 1.86 -21.17 -48.64
N PHE A 701 2.62 -21.59 -47.62
CA PHE A 701 3.54 -20.72 -46.89
C PHE A 701 4.96 -20.74 -47.42
N GLY A 702 5.32 -21.75 -48.23
CA GLY A 702 6.68 -21.98 -48.67
C GLY A 702 7.64 -22.32 -47.52
N LEU A 703 7.12 -22.69 -46.36
CA LEU A 703 7.87 -23.01 -45.13
C LEU A 703 7.56 -24.43 -44.65
N GLU A 704 8.55 -25.08 -44.05
CA GLU A 704 8.32 -26.28 -43.25
C GLU A 704 7.84 -25.83 -41.86
N ARG A 705 6.61 -26.22 -41.48
CA ARG A 705 6.02 -25.92 -40.17
C ARG A 705 5.37 -27.16 -39.53
N ALA A 706 5.86 -28.36 -39.81
CA ALA A 706 5.20 -29.61 -39.42
C ALA A 706 4.99 -29.72 -37.90
N ALA A 707 6.01 -29.38 -37.11
CA ALA A 707 5.93 -29.43 -35.64
C ALA A 707 4.86 -28.49 -35.05
N TYR A 708 4.63 -27.34 -35.70
CA TYR A 708 3.60 -26.39 -35.28
C TYR A 708 2.18 -26.93 -35.59
N ILE A 709 1.98 -27.48 -36.79
CA ILE A 709 0.70 -28.07 -37.21
C ILE A 709 0.37 -29.33 -36.39
N GLU A 710 1.36 -30.18 -36.12
CA GLU A 710 1.21 -31.32 -35.22
C GLU A 710 0.90 -30.89 -33.78
N GLY A 711 1.50 -29.79 -33.31
CA GLY A 711 1.26 -29.22 -31.98
C GLY A 711 -0.19 -28.76 -31.79
N LEU A 712 -0.77 -28.11 -32.81
CA LEU A 712 -2.19 -27.71 -32.83
C LEU A 712 -3.13 -28.92 -32.82
N TYR A 713 -2.80 -29.97 -33.58
CA TYR A 713 -3.57 -31.22 -33.62
C TYR A 713 -3.51 -31.99 -32.28
N LYS A 714 -2.32 -32.14 -31.69
CA LYS A 714 -2.09 -32.91 -30.45
C LYS A 714 -2.52 -32.18 -29.16
N SER A 715 -3.04 -30.95 -29.24
CA SER A 715 -3.45 -30.18 -28.05
C SER A 715 -4.71 -30.73 -27.38
N GLY A 716 -5.61 -31.36 -28.15
CA GLY A 716 -6.86 -31.92 -27.64
C GLY A 716 -7.90 -30.88 -27.22
N GLU A 717 -7.57 -29.59 -27.28
CA GLU A 717 -8.44 -28.47 -26.93
C GLU A 717 -8.92 -27.65 -28.14
N SER A 718 -8.45 -28.03 -29.35
CA SER A 718 -8.77 -27.41 -30.65
C SER A 718 -9.73 -28.28 -31.48
N ILE A 719 -10.53 -27.64 -32.33
CA ILE A 719 -11.41 -28.32 -33.31
C ILE A 719 -10.74 -28.23 -34.68
N ASN A 720 -10.35 -29.38 -35.25
CA ASN A 720 -9.49 -29.45 -36.42
C ASN A 720 -10.17 -30.17 -37.59
N LEU A 721 -10.53 -29.44 -38.64
CA LEU A 721 -11.18 -29.96 -39.85
C LEU A 721 -10.37 -29.64 -41.11
N VAL A 722 -10.43 -30.53 -42.10
CA VAL A 722 -9.87 -30.35 -43.45
C VAL A 722 -10.94 -30.66 -44.51
N ALA A 723 -10.92 -29.95 -45.63
CA ALA A 723 -11.83 -30.15 -46.76
C ALA A 723 -11.15 -30.96 -47.87
N ILE A 724 -11.86 -31.97 -48.37
CA ILE A 724 -11.34 -32.98 -49.30
C ILE A 724 -12.30 -33.11 -50.48
N ASN A 725 -11.77 -33.07 -51.71
CA ASN A 725 -12.56 -33.25 -52.94
C ASN A 725 -12.84 -34.73 -53.25
N ASP A 726 -13.65 -35.01 -54.28
CA ASP A 726 -13.97 -36.38 -54.75
C ASP A 726 -12.77 -37.24 -55.17
N ARG A 727 -11.57 -36.66 -55.29
CA ARG A 727 -10.31 -37.36 -55.57
C ARG A 727 -9.48 -37.64 -54.32
N ASN A 728 -10.01 -37.38 -53.12
CA ASN A 728 -9.31 -37.46 -51.85
C ASN A 728 -8.14 -36.46 -51.69
N GLU A 729 -8.17 -35.33 -52.39
CA GLU A 729 -7.14 -34.29 -52.29
C GLU A 729 -7.62 -33.12 -51.41
N VAL A 730 -6.72 -32.51 -50.63
CA VAL A 730 -6.99 -31.29 -49.87
C VAL A 730 -7.38 -30.18 -50.85
N SER A 731 -8.55 -29.59 -50.63
CA SER A 731 -9.12 -28.58 -51.51
C SER A 731 -9.28 -27.25 -50.78
N ASP A 732 -9.02 -26.16 -51.48
CA ASP A 732 -9.07 -24.81 -50.92
C ASP A 732 -9.68 -23.80 -51.90
N ASN A 733 -10.59 -23.01 -51.38
CA ASN A 733 -11.08 -21.77 -51.98
C ASN A 733 -11.84 -21.00 -50.90
N GLU A 734 -12.30 -19.81 -51.25
CA GLU A 734 -13.04 -18.93 -50.34
C GLU A 734 -14.30 -19.58 -49.76
N GLN A 735 -15.04 -20.35 -50.57
CA GLN A 735 -16.25 -21.05 -50.12
C GLN A 735 -15.92 -22.18 -49.14
N ILE A 736 -14.82 -22.89 -49.37
CA ILE A 736 -14.33 -23.95 -48.48
C ILE A 736 -13.84 -23.36 -47.15
N ALA A 737 -13.17 -22.20 -47.16
CA ALA A 737 -12.77 -21.51 -45.93
C ALA A 737 -14.00 -21.12 -45.08
N GLU A 738 -15.05 -20.62 -45.72
CA GLU A 738 -16.33 -20.33 -45.06
C GLU A 738 -16.98 -21.59 -44.46
N LEU A 739 -16.99 -22.70 -45.21
CA LEU A 739 -17.50 -23.99 -44.77
C LEU A 739 -16.74 -24.55 -43.55
N LEU A 740 -15.41 -24.52 -43.58
CA LEU A 740 -14.56 -25.04 -42.49
C LEU A 740 -14.78 -24.27 -41.20
N VAL A 741 -14.77 -22.92 -41.27
CA VAL A 741 -14.95 -22.10 -40.06
C VAL A 741 -16.36 -22.29 -39.49
N ASN A 742 -17.39 -22.33 -40.33
CA ASN A 742 -18.76 -22.62 -39.89
C ASN A 742 -18.84 -23.96 -39.15
N LYS A 743 -18.26 -25.04 -39.69
CA LYS A 743 -18.31 -26.38 -39.09
C LYS A 743 -17.46 -26.54 -37.83
N CYS A 744 -16.31 -25.86 -37.74
CA CYS A 744 -15.52 -25.83 -36.51
C CYS A 744 -16.28 -25.12 -35.39
N CYS A 745 -16.88 -23.96 -35.68
CA CYS A 745 -17.62 -23.20 -34.67
C CYS A 745 -18.89 -23.91 -34.19
N GLN A 746 -19.58 -24.68 -35.06
CA GLN A 746 -20.72 -25.51 -34.69
C GLN A 746 -20.38 -26.64 -33.69
N GLN A 747 -19.12 -27.07 -33.61
CA GLN A 747 -18.68 -28.12 -32.67
C GLN A 747 -18.28 -27.58 -31.29
N LEU A 748 -18.35 -26.25 -31.07
CA LEU A 748 -18.07 -25.64 -29.77
C LEU A 748 -19.20 -25.94 -28.76
N PRO A 749 -18.88 -26.29 -27.49
CA PRO A 749 -19.87 -26.41 -26.41
C PRO A 749 -20.66 -25.11 -26.19
N GLN A 750 -21.93 -25.19 -25.78
CA GLN A 750 -22.79 -24.00 -25.61
C GLN A 750 -22.25 -22.92 -24.65
N ASN A 751 -21.44 -23.30 -23.66
CA ASN A 751 -20.79 -22.36 -22.73
C ASN A 751 -19.47 -21.76 -23.27
N ARG A 752 -19.08 -22.12 -24.50
CA ARG A 752 -17.82 -21.77 -25.18
C ARG A 752 -18.02 -20.94 -26.46
N THR A 753 -19.26 -20.72 -26.88
CA THR A 753 -19.60 -19.92 -28.06
C THR A 753 -19.72 -18.42 -27.77
N GLN A 754 -19.52 -17.99 -26.52
CA GLN A 754 -19.81 -16.62 -26.07
C GLN A 754 -18.60 -15.66 -26.13
N ASP A 755 -17.39 -16.19 -26.32
CA ASP A 755 -16.13 -15.43 -26.38
C ASP A 755 -15.20 -16.02 -27.47
N VAL A 756 -15.67 -16.02 -28.73
CA VAL A 756 -14.93 -16.50 -29.92
C VAL A 756 -14.09 -15.36 -30.49
N ILE A 757 -12.80 -15.59 -30.71
CA ILE A 757 -11.90 -14.66 -31.40
C ILE A 757 -11.58 -15.23 -32.78
N TYR A 758 -11.59 -14.41 -33.82
CA TYR A 758 -11.25 -14.74 -35.20
C TYR A 758 -10.25 -13.73 -35.74
N GLU A 759 -9.10 -14.21 -36.19
CA GLU A 759 -8.01 -13.37 -36.67
C GLU A 759 -7.84 -13.52 -38.19
N CYS A 760 -7.73 -12.39 -38.90
CA CYS A 760 -7.46 -12.36 -40.34
C CYS A 760 -6.61 -11.14 -40.73
N TRP A 761 -6.16 -11.08 -41.99
CA TRP A 761 -5.36 -9.95 -42.48
C TRP A 761 -6.23 -8.90 -43.15
N ASP A 762 -5.87 -7.62 -42.96
CA ASP A 762 -6.49 -6.45 -43.60
C ASP A 762 -6.56 -6.52 -45.13
N THR A 763 -5.59 -7.20 -45.74
CA THR A 763 -5.51 -7.41 -47.19
C THR A 763 -6.38 -8.55 -47.71
N ASN A 764 -7.01 -9.35 -46.83
CA ASN A 764 -7.86 -10.48 -47.19
C ASN A 764 -9.33 -10.17 -46.92
N ASN A 765 -9.96 -9.48 -47.88
CA ASN A 765 -11.37 -9.07 -47.80
C ASN A 765 -12.32 -10.25 -47.63
N SER A 766 -12.02 -11.37 -48.28
CA SER A 766 -12.79 -12.63 -48.20
C SER A 766 -12.85 -13.20 -46.80
N ALA A 767 -11.71 -13.22 -46.09
CA ALA A 767 -11.65 -13.68 -44.70
C ALA A 767 -12.40 -12.74 -43.75
N GLN A 768 -12.32 -11.43 -43.97
CA GLN A 768 -13.11 -10.45 -43.21
C GLN A 768 -14.60 -10.64 -43.45
N GLU A 769 -15.01 -10.95 -44.69
CA GLU A 769 -16.40 -11.27 -45.01
C GLU A 769 -16.88 -12.54 -44.29
N ILE A 770 -16.04 -13.57 -44.16
CA ILE A 770 -16.34 -14.76 -43.35
C ILE A 770 -16.51 -14.39 -41.87
N GLY A 771 -15.61 -13.60 -41.29
CA GLY A 771 -15.72 -13.08 -39.92
C GLY A 771 -17.04 -12.31 -39.70
N ASN A 772 -17.40 -11.46 -40.66
CA ASN A 772 -18.67 -10.73 -40.66
C ASN A 772 -19.88 -11.67 -40.76
N LYS A 773 -19.81 -12.72 -41.59
CA LYS A 773 -20.87 -13.73 -41.74
C LYS A 773 -21.07 -14.61 -40.49
N LEU A 774 -20.00 -14.85 -39.74
CA LEU A 774 -20.00 -15.49 -38.40
C LEU A 774 -20.59 -14.58 -37.33
N GLY A 775 -20.88 -13.31 -37.67
CA GLY A 775 -21.40 -12.30 -36.78
C GLY A 775 -20.33 -11.74 -35.84
N LEU A 776 -19.05 -11.84 -36.20
CA LEU A 776 -17.94 -11.28 -35.43
C LEU A 776 -17.64 -9.86 -35.94
N ILE A 777 -17.17 -8.99 -35.06
CA ILE A 777 -16.81 -7.60 -35.32
C ILE A 777 -15.35 -7.40 -34.98
N GLU A 778 -14.70 -6.70 -35.91
CA GLU A 778 -13.33 -6.23 -35.86
C GLU A 778 -13.07 -5.28 -34.68
N LEU A 779 -12.33 -5.77 -33.67
CA LEU A 779 -11.94 -5.06 -32.46
C LEU A 779 -10.71 -4.15 -32.61
N ILE A 780 -9.64 -4.65 -33.26
CA ILE A 780 -8.33 -4.00 -33.25
C ILE A 780 -7.60 -4.26 -34.57
N ARG A 781 -6.90 -3.22 -35.08
CA ARG A 781 -5.89 -3.32 -36.15
C ARG A 781 -4.49 -3.15 -35.58
N GLU A 782 -3.71 -4.22 -35.50
CA GLU A 782 -2.30 -4.14 -35.07
C GLU A 782 -1.35 -3.79 -36.23
N LYS A 783 -0.14 -3.26 -35.96
CA LYS A 783 0.75 -2.61 -36.96
C LYS A 783 2.02 -3.41 -37.35
N ASN A 784 2.40 -3.24 -38.63
CA ASN A 784 3.69 -3.36 -39.35
C ASN A 784 4.59 -4.62 -39.14
N ALA A 785 4.86 -5.34 -40.25
CA ALA A 785 5.62 -6.59 -40.28
C ALA A 785 7.06 -6.43 -40.86
N PHE A 786 8.02 -7.13 -40.26
CA PHE A 786 9.45 -7.04 -40.60
C PHE A 786 10.10 -8.42 -40.73
N THR A 787 11.17 -8.53 -41.55
CA THR A 787 12.10 -9.67 -41.45
C THR A 787 13.56 -9.22 -41.54
N LYS A 788 14.46 -10.07 -41.05
CA LYS A 788 15.90 -9.79 -40.97
C LYS A 788 16.68 -10.21 -42.22
N LYS A 789 16.24 -11.22 -42.98
CA LYS A 789 16.89 -11.68 -44.23
C LYS A 789 15.86 -11.88 -45.36
N HIS A 790 16.22 -11.46 -46.57
CA HIS A 790 15.33 -11.47 -47.74
C HIS A 790 14.77 -12.86 -48.07
N LYS A 791 13.46 -13.02 -47.86
CA LYS A 791 12.52 -13.83 -48.66
C LYS A 791 11.10 -13.44 -48.23
N ASN A 792 10.21 -13.19 -49.20
CA ASN A 792 8.80 -12.83 -48.99
C ASN A 792 8.03 -14.02 -48.42
N VAL A 793 8.23 -14.32 -47.15
CA VAL A 793 7.50 -15.37 -46.45
C VAL A 793 6.58 -14.67 -45.46
N LEU A 794 5.31 -14.65 -45.81
CA LEU A 794 4.23 -14.08 -45.01
C LEU A 794 3.50 -15.22 -44.34
N ILE A 795 3.54 -15.25 -43.00
CA ILE A 795 2.76 -16.19 -42.19
C ILE A 795 1.33 -15.65 -42.14
N TYR A 796 0.40 -16.40 -42.74
CA TYR A 796 -1.04 -16.27 -42.57
C TYR A 796 -1.43 -17.27 -41.48
N GLN A 797 -2.08 -16.79 -40.42
CA GLN A 797 -2.53 -17.61 -39.30
C GLN A 797 -3.99 -17.26 -39.05
N TYR A 798 -4.83 -18.29 -38.92
CA TYR A 798 -6.23 -18.18 -38.50
C TYR A 798 -6.32 -18.96 -37.17
N MET A 799 -6.66 -18.29 -36.06
CA MET A 799 -6.85 -18.93 -34.74
C MET A 799 -8.21 -18.58 -34.14
N ILE A 800 -8.75 -19.52 -33.35
CA ILE A 800 -9.96 -19.39 -32.51
C ILE A 800 -9.66 -19.99 -31.12
N GLU A 801 -9.86 -19.25 -30.01
CA GLU A 801 -9.48 -19.63 -28.62
C GLU A 801 -10.66 -19.56 -27.62
N VAL A 802 -10.66 -20.38 -26.51
CA VAL A 802 -11.71 -20.42 -25.46
C VAL A 802 -11.18 -20.71 -24.01
N LYS A 803 -11.71 -20.07 -22.92
CA LYS A 803 -11.27 -20.20 -21.48
C LYS A 803 -12.09 -21.22 -20.58
N MET A 804 -11.55 -21.69 -19.41
CA MET A 804 -12.13 -22.73 -18.46
C MET A 804 -12.30 -22.30 -16.94
N THR A 805 -13.15 -23.00 -16.13
CA THR A 805 -13.39 -22.81 -14.64
C THR A 805 -13.45 -24.13 -13.80
N MET A 806 -13.18 -24.08 -12.47
CA MET A 806 -12.95 -25.21 -11.50
C MET A 806 -14.18 -25.63 -10.64
N LYS A 807 -14.22 -26.87 -10.05
CA LYS A 807 -15.37 -27.49 -9.32
C LYS A 807 -15.07 -27.87 -7.84
N TYR A 808 -15.98 -27.61 -6.87
CA TYR A 808 -15.85 -27.98 -5.43
C TYR A 808 -17.23 -28.11 -4.71
N ASN A 809 -17.27 -28.67 -3.50
CA ASN A 809 -18.48 -28.79 -2.64
C ASN A 809 -18.27 -28.16 -1.24
N CYS A 810 -19.30 -27.58 -0.63
CA CYS A 810 -19.27 -27.10 0.76
C CYS A 810 -20.21 -27.91 1.64
N SER A 811 -19.72 -28.39 2.79
CA SER A 811 -20.48 -29.30 3.68
C SER A 811 -20.14 -29.08 5.16
N THR A 812 -21.04 -29.53 6.03
CA THR A 812 -20.79 -29.62 7.48
C THR A 812 -19.86 -30.79 7.79
N THR A 813 -19.01 -30.64 8.81
CA THR A 813 -18.10 -31.71 9.25
C THR A 813 -18.07 -31.86 10.77
N THR A 814 -17.85 -33.09 11.23
CA THR A 814 -17.51 -33.42 12.61
C THR A 814 -16.07 -33.95 12.74
N GLU A 815 -15.29 -33.87 11.67
CA GLU A 815 -13.91 -34.34 11.64
C GLU A 815 -12.93 -33.21 11.92
N ASP A 816 -11.88 -33.52 12.71
CA ASP A 816 -10.81 -32.59 13.00
C ASP A 816 -9.62 -32.78 12.04
N PHE A 817 -9.64 -32.05 10.93
CA PHE A 817 -8.64 -32.19 9.86
C PHE A 817 -7.27 -31.63 10.22
N GLN A 818 -6.23 -32.47 10.15
CA GLN A 818 -4.82 -32.03 10.28
C GLN A 818 -4.49 -30.95 9.23
N GLU A 819 -4.99 -31.10 8.01
CA GLU A 819 -4.77 -30.12 6.94
C GLU A 819 -5.29 -28.72 7.25
N VAL A 820 -6.39 -28.61 8.02
CA VAL A 820 -6.95 -27.32 8.44
C VAL A 820 -6.05 -26.69 9.51
N ARG A 821 -5.54 -27.50 10.45
CA ARG A 821 -4.56 -27.04 11.45
C ARG A 821 -3.27 -26.56 10.79
N ASP A 822 -2.79 -27.29 9.78
CA ASP A 822 -1.60 -26.91 9.01
C ASP A 822 -1.83 -25.61 8.22
N LEU A 823 -3.02 -25.46 7.62
CA LEU A 823 -3.42 -24.24 6.93
C LEU A 823 -3.46 -23.04 7.90
N TRP A 824 -4.08 -23.19 9.06
CA TRP A 824 -4.08 -22.16 10.10
C TRP A 824 -2.68 -21.80 10.56
N ALA A 825 -1.83 -22.80 10.83
CA ALA A 825 -0.45 -22.58 11.21
C ALA A 825 0.32 -21.81 10.12
N SER A 826 0.12 -22.15 8.83
CA SER A 826 0.79 -21.49 7.69
C SER A 826 0.44 -20.00 7.57
N ILE A 827 -0.76 -19.59 7.99
CA ILE A 827 -1.21 -18.19 7.98
C ILE A 827 -1.05 -17.51 9.35
N GLY A 828 -0.44 -18.20 10.32
CA GLY A 828 -0.24 -17.69 11.68
C GLY A 828 -1.54 -17.53 12.50
N PHE A 829 -2.61 -18.25 12.14
CA PHE A 829 -3.82 -18.37 12.94
C PHE A 829 -3.60 -19.41 14.04
N SER A 830 -3.86 -19.01 15.29
CA SER A 830 -3.58 -19.82 16.47
C SER A 830 -4.82 -19.93 17.35
N ILE A 831 -5.28 -21.16 17.55
CA ILE A 831 -6.41 -21.53 18.39
C ILE A 831 -6.03 -22.75 19.23
N HIS A 832 -6.78 -23.04 20.30
CA HIS A 832 -6.66 -24.28 21.06
C HIS A 832 -6.62 -25.52 20.14
N LYS A 833 -5.61 -26.37 20.34
CA LYS A 833 -5.33 -27.55 19.51
C LYS A 833 -6.51 -28.50 19.39
N TYR A 834 -7.33 -28.65 20.43
CA TYR A 834 -8.54 -29.48 20.45
C TYR A 834 -9.83 -28.65 20.38
N ALA A 835 -9.79 -27.46 19.77
CA ALA A 835 -10.95 -26.57 19.69
C ALA A 835 -12.12 -27.21 18.93
N ASN A 836 -11.85 -27.95 17.86
CA ASN A 836 -12.90 -28.59 17.07
C ASN A 836 -13.72 -29.59 17.91
N ASP A 837 -13.09 -30.39 18.76
CA ASP A 837 -13.79 -31.32 19.66
C ASP A 837 -14.75 -30.59 20.63
N VAL A 838 -14.33 -29.44 21.14
CA VAL A 838 -15.16 -28.61 22.02
C VAL A 838 -16.29 -27.94 21.25
N MET A 839 -16.00 -27.42 20.05
CA MET A 839 -17.00 -26.78 19.19
C MET A 839 -18.05 -27.77 18.70
N ILE A 840 -17.68 -29.00 18.32
CA ILE A 840 -18.61 -30.05 17.90
C ILE A 840 -19.56 -30.45 19.06
N LYS A 841 -19.06 -30.50 20.30
CA LYS A 841 -19.91 -30.75 21.47
C LYS A 841 -20.88 -29.60 21.72
N SER A 842 -20.47 -28.36 21.44
CA SER A 842 -21.33 -27.18 21.57
C SER A 842 -22.38 -27.12 20.46
N ASP A 843 -21.97 -27.42 19.22
CA ASP A 843 -22.78 -27.34 18.02
C ASP A 843 -22.27 -28.36 16.97
N PRO A 844 -22.88 -29.56 16.90
CA PRO A 844 -22.45 -30.63 15.99
C PRO A 844 -22.51 -30.27 14.50
N ASN A 845 -23.24 -29.21 14.14
CA ASN A 845 -23.40 -28.75 12.76
C ASN A 845 -22.71 -27.39 12.50
N GLY A 846 -21.89 -26.92 13.44
CA GLY A 846 -21.28 -25.59 13.39
C GLY A 846 -19.97 -25.48 12.61
N LEU A 847 -19.42 -26.58 12.08
CA LEU A 847 -18.14 -26.57 11.36
C LEU A 847 -18.34 -26.89 9.88
N PHE A 848 -17.71 -26.11 8.99
CA PHE A 848 -17.89 -26.19 7.54
C PHE A 848 -16.56 -26.30 6.81
N VAL A 849 -16.51 -27.16 5.79
CA VAL A 849 -15.37 -27.33 4.88
C VAL A 849 -15.79 -27.17 3.43
N ALA A 850 -14.87 -26.66 2.62
CA ALA A 850 -14.97 -26.72 1.17
C ALA A 850 -14.00 -27.80 0.67
N GLU A 851 -14.52 -28.78 -0.06
CA GLU A 851 -13.77 -29.95 -0.52
C GLU A 851 -13.78 -29.98 -2.05
N ASP A 852 -12.61 -30.19 -2.65
CA ASP A 852 -12.47 -30.43 -4.08
C ASP A 852 -13.14 -31.75 -4.47
N ILE A 853 -14.03 -31.72 -5.46
CA ILE A 853 -14.86 -32.89 -5.81
C ILE A 853 -14.01 -34.05 -6.36
N ASP A 854 -12.92 -33.74 -7.06
CA ASP A 854 -12.13 -34.74 -7.75
C ASP A 854 -11.05 -35.34 -6.83
N SER A 855 -10.41 -34.53 -6.00
CA SER A 855 -9.29 -34.94 -5.14
C SER A 855 -9.65 -35.20 -3.68
N GLY A 856 -10.81 -34.73 -3.21
CA GLY A 856 -11.19 -34.78 -1.79
C GLY A 856 -10.39 -33.83 -0.89
N LYS A 857 -9.61 -32.92 -1.47
CA LYS A 857 -8.75 -31.99 -0.73
C LYS A 857 -9.58 -30.87 -0.10
N ILE A 858 -9.31 -30.55 1.17
CA ILE A 858 -9.94 -29.40 1.84
C ILE A 858 -9.35 -28.09 1.30
N LEU A 859 -10.18 -27.27 0.65
CA LEU A 859 -9.84 -25.99 0.04
C LEU A 859 -10.03 -24.81 1.01
N GLY A 860 -10.93 -24.94 1.98
CA GLY A 860 -11.21 -23.91 2.97
C GLY A 860 -12.03 -24.44 4.15
N TYR A 861 -12.10 -23.64 5.22
CA TYR A 861 -12.74 -23.99 6.49
C TYR A 861 -13.43 -22.77 7.12
N CYS A 862 -14.54 -22.99 7.83
CA CYS A 862 -15.20 -21.98 8.65
C CYS A 862 -15.89 -22.64 9.86
N ALA A 863 -15.67 -22.09 11.06
CA ALA A 863 -16.40 -22.46 12.26
C ALA A 863 -17.44 -21.38 12.57
N ALA A 864 -18.72 -21.73 12.54
CA ALA A 864 -19.86 -20.86 12.85
C ALA A 864 -20.71 -21.55 13.92
N VAL A 865 -20.35 -21.33 15.19
CA VAL A 865 -20.81 -22.12 16.34
C VAL A 865 -21.92 -21.38 17.08
N ILE A 866 -23.07 -22.03 17.25
CA ILE A 866 -24.15 -21.54 18.08
C ILE A 866 -23.82 -21.84 19.54
N ASN A 867 -23.63 -20.79 20.35
CA ASN A 867 -23.31 -20.95 21.78
C ASN A 867 -24.59 -20.96 22.64
N THR A 868 -25.56 -20.11 22.32
CA THR A 868 -26.84 -20.01 23.04
C THR A 868 -27.99 -19.77 22.06
N HIS A 869 -29.22 -19.73 22.56
CA HIS A 869 -30.40 -19.41 21.74
C HIS A 869 -30.32 -18.03 21.05
N ASP A 870 -29.55 -17.10 21.61
CA ASP A 870 -29.44 -15.69 21.21
C ASP A 870 -28.02 -15.25 20.76
N PHE A 871 -26.99 -16.05 20.99
CA PHE A 871 -25.59 -15.74 20.66
C PHE A 871 -24.89 -16.87 19.88
N ALA A 872 -24.11 -16.48 18.88
CA ALA A 872 -23.25 -17.36 18.09
C ALA A 872 -21.89 -16.69 17.83
N PHE A 873 -20.88 -17.49 17.50
CA PHE A 873 -19.54 -16.99 17.20
C PHE A 873 -19.01 -17.59 15.92
N ILE A 874 -18.48 -16.75 15.02
CA ILE A 874 -17.85 -17.19 13.77
C ILE A 874 -16.35 -16.93 13.80
N GLY A 875 -15.57 -17.97 13.50
CA GLY A 875 -14.12 -17.99 13.60
C GLY A 875 -13.49 -19.03 12.67
N GLY A 876 -12.17 -19.15 12.72
CA GLY A 876 -11.44 -20.15 11.93
C GLY A 876 -11.51 -19.98 10.41
N PHE A 877 -12.12 -18.91 9.91
CA PHE A 877 -12.39 -18.68 8.49
C PHE A 877 -11.10 -18.59 7.68
N CYS A 878 -10.87 -19.55 6.78
CA CYS A 878 -9.70 -19.57 5.91
C CYS A 878 -9.98 -20.26 4.57
N VAL A 879 -9.28 -19.80 3.52
CA VAL A 879 -9.21 -20.44 2.21
C VAL A 879 -7.74 -20.52 1.82
N ARG A 880 -7.34 -21.69 1.31
CA ARG A 880 -5.99 -21.94 0.80
C ARG A 880 -5.61 -20.86 -0.23
N PRO A 881 -4.43 -20.22 -0.13
CA PRO A 881 -4.05 -19.07 -0.95
C PRO A 881 -4.26 -19.25 -2.45
N GLU A 882 -3.91 -20.41 -2.97
CA GLU A 882 -3.96 -20.77 -4.40
C GLU A 882 -5.38 -20.91 -4.95
N TYR A 883 -6.40 -21.06 -4.09
CA TYR A 883 -7.81 -21.17 -4.49
C TYR A 883 -8.64 -19.92 -4.16
N ARG A 884 -8.01 -18.84 -3.68
CA ARG A 884 -8.70 -17.56 -3.44
C ARG A 884 -9.14 -16.95 -4.77
N GLY A 885 -10.22 -16.16 -4.74
CA GLY A 885 -10.83 -15.58 -5.95
C GLY A 885 -11.82 -16.49 -6.69
N HIS A 886 -11.97 -17.75 -6.27
CA HIS A 886 -12.84 -18.74 -6.92
C HIS A 886 -14.21 -18.93 -6.22
N GLY A 887 -14.61 -18.00 -5.34
CA GLY A 887 -15.90 -18.05 -4.64
C GLY A 887 -15.94 -18.90 -3.36
N ILE A 888 -14.99 -19.81 -3.14
CA ILE A 888 -14.99 -20.78 -2.01
C ILE A 888 -15.23 -20.13 -0.64
N GLY A 889 -14.53 -19.04 -0.34
CA GLY A 889 -14.68 -18.36 0.96
C GLY A 889 -16.06 -17.73 1.14
N LYS A 890 -16.67 -17.26 0.06
CA LYS A 890 -18.01 -16.69 0.10
C LYS A 890 -19.06 -17.77 0.39
N ASP A 891 -18.89 -18.96 -0.20
CA ASP A 891 -19.82 -20.08 0.02
C ASP A 891 -19.71 -20.63 1.45
N LEU A 892 -18.49 -20.79 1.97
CA LEU A 892 -18.26 -21.12 3.38
C LEU A 892 -18.89 -20.11 4.33
N TRP A 893 -18.67 -18.81 4.06
CA TRP A 893 -19.21 -17.72 4.87
C TRP A 893 -20.73 -17.72 4.88
N ASN A 894 -21.37 -17.79 3.71
CA ASN A 894 -22.82 -17.80 3.59
C ASN A 894 -23.44 -19.02 4.28
N THR A 895 -22.79 -20.18 4.16
CA THR A 895 -23.24 -21.41 4.83
C THR A 895 -23.21 -21.26 6.35
N GLY A 896 -22.10 -20.74 6.90
CA GLY A 896 -21.98 -20.48 8.33
C GLY A 896 -22.97 -19.43 8.84
N MET A 897 -23.16 -18.33 8.10
CA MET A 897 -24.14 -17.30 8.44
C MET A 897 -25.57 -17.82 8.43
N ALA A 898 -25.93 -18.66 7.46
CA ALA A 898 -27.26 -19.30 7.38
C ALA A 898 -27.52 -20.21 8.58
N HIS A 899 -26.51 -20.97 9.03
CA HIS A 899 -26.60 -21.82 10.21
C HIS A 899 -26.82 -21.02 11.51
N MET A 900 -26.06 -19.94 11.70
CA MET A 900 -26.19 -19.09 12.90
C MET A 900 -27.49 -18.26 12.93
N GLY A 901 -28.06 -17.97 11.76
CA GLY A 901 -29.32 -17.24 11.61
C GLY A 901 -29.30 -15.84 12.22
N ASP A 902 -30.43 -15.41 12.77
CA ASP A 902 -30.61 -14.05 13.31
C ASP A 902 -30.01 -13.86 14.72
N ARG A 903 -29.07 -14.68 15.18
CA ARG A 903 -28.45 -14.49 16.51
C ARG A 903 -27.56 -13.25 16.53
N ASN A 904 -27.17 -12.82 17.73
CA ASN A 904 -26.03 -11.89 17.84
C ASN A 904 -24.75 -12.67 17.55
N ILE A 905 -24.09 -12.35 16.43
CA ILE A 905 -22.91 -13.07 15.95
C ILE A 905 -21.68 -12.25 16.30
N GLY A 906 -20.77 -12.83 17.07
CA GLY A 906 -19.46 -12.25 17.38
C GLY A 906 -18.35 -12.80 16.49
N LEU A 907 -17.35 -11.97 16.19
CA LEU A 907 -16.09 -12.40 15.59
C LEU A 907 -14.92 -11.50 16.00
N PHE A 908 -13.70 -11.99 15.75
CA PHE A 908 -12.46 -11.21 15.82
C PHE A 908 -11.84 -11.04 14.43
N ALA A 909 -11.61 -9.80 14.02
CA ALA A 909 -11.01 -9.48 12.74
C ALA A 909 -9.48 -9.57 12.82
N PHE A 910 -8.91 -10.56 12.11
CA PHE A 910 -7.46 -10.83 12.09
C PHE A 910 -6.63 -9.78 11.34
N SER A 911 -7.25 -8.97 10.48
CA SER A 911 -6.57 -7.89 9.77
C SER A 911 -7.51 -6.69 9.60
N TYR A 912 -6.92 -5.50 9.44
CA TYR A 912 -7.68 -4.29 9.16
C TYR A 912 -8.50 -4.40 7.85
N LYS A 913 -7.99 -5.12 6.86
CA LYS A 913 -8.73 -5.41 5.62
C LYS A 913 -9.99 -6.24 5.88
N MET A 914 -9.88 -7.30 6.70
CA MET A 914 -11.06 -8.11 7.06
C MET A 914 -12.02 -7.34 7.97
N PHE A 915 -11.49 -6.47 8.84
CA PHE A 915 -12.31 -5.57 9.67
C PHE A 915 -13.23 -4.68 8.83
N GLU A 916 -12.71 -4.05 7.77
CA GLU A 916 -13.52 -3.25 6.84
C GLU A 916 -14.54 -4.13 6.08
N VAL A 917 -14.18 -5.35 5.70
CA VAL A 917 -15.13 -6.29 5.08
C VAL A 917 -16.28 -6.63 6.04
N TYR A 918 -16.00 -6.89 7.31
CA TYR A 918 -17.05 -7.21 8.28
C TYR A 918 -17.93 -6.00 8.59
N ARG A 919 -17.32 -4.81 8.78
CA ARG A 919 -18.03 -3.55 9.07
C ARG A 919 -18.86 -3.05 7.89
N ASP A 920 -18.25 -2.95 6.71
CA ASP A 920 -18.82 -2.22 5.57
C ASP A 920 -19.63 -3.11 4.63
N HIS A 921 -19.39 -4.43 4.66
CA HIS A 921 -19.96 -5.36 3.68
C HIS A 921 -20.78 -6.51 4.30
N ASN A 922 -20.69 -6.73 5.62
CA ASN A 922 -21.40 -7.81 6.32
C ASN A 922 -22.19 -7.33 7.55
N ASN A 923 -22.44 -6.01 7.68
CA ASN A 923 -23.28 -5.41 8.71
C ASN A 923 -22.87 -5.71 10.17
N PHE A 924 -21.58 -5.98 10.41
CA PHE A 924 -21.11 -6.06 11.79
C PHE A 924 -20.90 -4.64 12.35
N THR A 925 -21.48 -4.38 13.50
CA THR A 925 -21.13 -3.24 14.35
C THR A 925 -19.81 -3.55 15.04
N CYS A 926 -18.76 -2.81 14.68
CA CYS A 926 -17.47 -2.94 15.33
C CYS A 926 -17.29 -1.87 16.41
N VAL A 927 -16.57 -2.22 17.47
CA VAL A 927 -16.40 -1.35 18.65
C VAL A 927 -15.04 -0.65 18.55
N PRO A 928 -14.98 0.66 18.25
CA PRO A 928 -13.72 1.35 17.94
C PRO A 928 -12.70 1.27 19.07
N ASN A 929 -13.17 1.30 20.32
CA ASN A 929 -12.30 1.37 21.50
C ASN A 929 -12.06 0.03 22.20
N ARG A 930 -12.53 -1.09 21.63
CA ARG A 930 -12.43 -2.42 22.26
C ARG A 930 -11.76 -3.42 21.34
N HIS A 931 -10.47 -3.61 21.57
CA HIS A 931 -9.60 -4.45 20.77
C HIS A 931 -8.70 -5.34 21.60
N ILE A 932 -8.21 -6.42 20.99
CA ILE A 932 -7.49 -7.49 21.66
C ILE A 932 -6.01 -7.32 21.38
N LEU A 933 -5.26 -7.03 22.43
CA LEU A 933 -3.80 -7.00 22.38
C LEU A 933 -3.26 -8.42 22.54
N HIS A 934 -2.30 -8.77 21.68
CA HIS A 934 -1.59 -10.04 21.71
C HIS A 934 -0.20 -9.84 22.29
N PHE A 935 0.05 -10.47 23.43
CA PHE A 935 1.36 -10.58 24.06
C PHE A 935 1.96 -11.95 23.76
N ARG A 936 3.26 -11.97 23.41
CA ARG A 936 4.00 -13.20 23.07
C ARG A 936 5.42 -13.16 23.60
N GLY A 937 5.92 -14.30 24.05
CA GLY A 937 7.30 -14.44 24.51
C GLY A 937 7.51 -15.72 25.32
N PRO A 938 8.76 -16.03 25.70
CA PRO A 938 9.01 -17.08 26.68
C PRO A 938 8.43 -16.69 28.04
N TYR A 939 8.04 -17.68 28.83
CA TYR A 939 7.78 -17.47 30.25
C TYR A 939 9.10 -17.09 30.94
N ASP A 940 9.21 -15.84 31.32
CA ASP A 940 10.37 -15.28 32.02
C ASP A 940 9.86 -14.28 33.06
N PRO A 941 9.27 -14.80 34.17
CA PRO A 941 8.63 -13.95 35.14
C PRO A 941 9.65 -13.05 35.84
N ASN A 942 9.30 -11.78 36.03
CA ASN A 942 10.14 -10.87 36.80
C ASN A 942 10.09 -11.16 38.31
N ASN A 943 10.98 -10.53 39.09
CA ASN A 943 11.06 -10.73 40.55
C ASN A 943 9.82 -10.25 41.32
N ASP A 944 8.97 -9.44 40.69
CA ASP A 944 7.77 -8.85 41.31
C ASP A 944 6.49 -9.66 41.03
N ILE A 945 6.63 -10.88 40.48
CA ILE A 945 5.50 -11.79 40.21
C ILE A 945 4.94 -12.35 41.54
N ILE A 946 3.62 -12.33 41.69
CA ILE A 946 2.95 -12.89 42.87
C ILE A 946 3.01 -14.42 42.83
N ASP A 947 3.58 -15.01 43.88
CA ASP A 947 3.71 -16.46 44.02
C ASP A 947 2.81 -17.06 45.13
N LYS A 948 2.28 -16.23 46.05
CA LYS A 948 1.34 -16.63 47.10
C LYS A 948 0.46 -15.46 47.53
N ILE A 949 -0.78 -15.75 47.91
CA ILE A 949 -1.69 -14.82 48.62
C ILE A 949 -2.24 -15.56 49.85
N ASP A 950 -2.21 -14.94 51.02
CA ASP A 950 -2.75 -15.55 52.24
C ASP A 950 -4.29 -15.65 52.18
N GLY A 951 -4.83 -16.75 52.69
CA GLY A 951 -6.28 -17.04 52.65
C GLY A 951 -6.81 -17.52 51.29
N ILE A 952 -5.94 -17.65 50.28
CA ILE A 952 -6.28 -18.16 48.94
C ILE A 952 -5.60 -19.52 48.71
N SER A 953 -6.39 -20.51 48.30
CA SER A 953 -5.90 -21.83 47.87
C SER A 953 -6.13 -22.02 46.37
N LEU A 954 -5.19 -22.67 45.70
CA LEU A 954 -5.34 -23.03 44.29
C LEU A 954 -5.54 -24.54 44.16
N VAL A 955 -6.63 -24.94 43.53
CA VAL A 955 -6.95 -26.35 43.25
C VAL A 955 -7.18 -26.56 41.76
N ALA A 956 -6.99 -27.77 41.25
CA ALA A 956 -7.33 -28.10 39.87
C ALA A 956 -8.85 -28.12 39.67
N ILE A 957 -9.31 -27.81 38.46
CA ILE A 957 -10.71 -27.98 38.10
C ILE A 957 -11.00 -29.49 38.03
N ASN A 958 -12.04 -29.93 38.72
CA ASN A 958 -12.46 -31.33 38.80
C ASN A 958 -13.98 -31.40 39.01
N ASP A 959 -14.55 -32.60 38.97
CA ASP A 959 -16.01 -32.78 39.01
C ASP A 959 -16.67 -32.17 40.28
N SER A 960 -15.94 -32.03 41.39
CA SER A 960 -16.49 -31.44 42.63
C SER A 960 -16.59 -29.91 42.62
N ASN A 961 -15.80 -29.21 41.80
CA ASN A 961 -15.80 -27.73 41.74
C ASN A 961 -16.15 -27.18 40.33
N LEU A 962 -16.28 -28.05 39.32
CA LEU A 962 -16.59 -27.65 37.94
C LEU A 962 -17.89 -26.85 37.86
N ARG A 963 -18.91 -27.23 38.63
CA ARG A 963 -20.19 -26.51 38.66
C ARG A 963 -20.02 -25.07 39.14
N ASP A 964 -19.24 -24.85 40.20
CA ASP A 964 -19.02 -23.52 40.76
C ASP A 964 -18.18 -22.65 39.81
N VAL A 965 -17.24 -23.25 39.07
CA VAL A 965 -16.47 -22.55 38.01
C VAL A 965 -17.38 -22.17 36.85
N ILE A 966 -18.29 -23.04 36.42
CA ILE A 966 -19.28 -22.74 35.37
C ILE A 966 -20.22 -21.62 35.80
N GLU A 967 -20.73 -21.64 37.03
CA GLU A 967 -21.56 -20.56 37.56
C GLU A 967 -20.78 -19.23 37.64
N TYR A 968 -19.54 -19.26 38.12
CA TYR A 968 -18.66 -18.09 38.12
C TYR A 968 -18.42 -17.53 36.71
N ASP A 969 -18.12 -18.39 35.74
CA ASP A 969 -17.92 -18.00 34.34
C ASP A 969 -19.17 -17.36 33.72
N LYS A 970 -20.32 -17.99 33.92
CA LYS A 970 -21.62 -17.52 33.44
C LYS A 970 -21.95 -16.14 34.00
N ASP A 971 -21.68 -15.90 35.27
CA ASP A 971 -21.87 -14.60 35.93
C ASP A 971 -20.95 -13.48 35.40
N LEU A 972 -19.81 -13.84 34.82
CA LEU A 972 -18.88 -12.89 34.18
C LEU A 972 -19.22 -12.64 32.72
N CYS A 973 -19.50 -13.69 31.96
CA CYS A 973 -19.70 -13.65 30.51
C CYS A 973 -21.14 -13.34 30.10
N GLY A 974 -22.12 -13.61 30.97
CA GLY A 974 -23.55 -13.45 30.69
C GLY A 974 -24.14 -14.54 29.79
N ILE A 975 -23.35 -15.55 29.41
CA ILE A 975 -23.76 -16.68 28.57
C ILE A 975 -23.34 -17.99 29.22
N ASP A 976 -24.15 -19.03 29.01
CA ASP A 976 -23.83 -20.37 29.50
C ASP A 976 -22.77 -21.02 28.61
N ARG A 977 -21.58 -21.23 29.17
CA ARG A 977 -20.44 -21.85 28.47
C ARG A 977 -20.01 -23.16 29.11
N SER A 978 -20.93 -23.87 29.75
CA SER A 978 -20.68 -25.14 30.44
C SER A 978 -19.90 -26.15 29.58
N VAL A 979 -20.32 -26.37 28.32
CA VAL A 979 -19.63 -27.28 27.38
C VAL A 979 -18.20 -26.85 27.09
N TYR A 980 -17.97 -25.54 26.93
CA TYR A 980 -16.65 -24.98 26.69
C TYR A 980 -15.72 -25.17 27.89
N ILE A 981 -16.18 -24.79 29.10
CA ILE A 981 -15.40 -24.90 30.34
C ILE A 981 -15.08 -26.36 30.69
N GLU A 982 -16.05 -27.26 30.53
CA GLU A 982 -15.81 -28.69 30.71
C GLU A 982 -14.82 -29.22 29.67
N GLY A 983 -14.96 -28.81 28.40
CA GLY A 983 -14.07 -29.20 27.31
C GLY A 983 -12.63 -28.81 27.57
N ILE A 984 -12.36 -27.51 27.81
CA ILE A 984 -10.99 -27.00 27.99
C ILE A 984 -10.33 -27.46 29.29
N SER A 985 -11.10 -27.71 30.35
CA SER A 985 -10.56 -28.21 31.62
C SER A 985 -10.14 -29.68 31.55
N LYS A 986 -10.68 -30.43 30.59
CA LYS A 986 -10.36 -31.84 30.33
C LYS A 986 -9.47 -32.02 29.09
N SER A 987 -9.10 -30.95 28.39
CA SER A 987 -8.24 -31.02 27.20
C SER A 987 -6.88 -31.63 27.51
N PRO A 988 -6.36 -32.53 26.64
CA PRO A 988 -4.98 -32.96 26.73
C PRO A 988 -4.02 -31.77 26.65
N GLU A 989 -2.87 -31.86 27.32
CA GLU A 989 -1.85 -30.80 27.31
C GLU A 989 -2.38 -29.44 27.85
N SER A 990 -3.37 -29.49 28.75
CA SER A 990 -3.85 -28.33 29.50
C SER A 990 -3.42 -28.36 30.97
N VAL A 991 -3.22 -27.18 31.53
CA VAL A 991 -3.06 -26.93 32.96
C VAL A 991 -4.16 -25.98 33.38
N ASN A 992 -4.92 -26.33 34.42
CA ASN A 992 -5.98 -25.48 34.91
C ASN A 992 -5.94 -25.36 36.44
N LEU A 993 -6.34 -24.19 36.93
CA LEU A 993 -6.45 -23.90 38.35
C LEU A 993 -7.66 -23.01 38.62
N VAL A 994 -8.27 -23.21 39.77
CA VAL A 994 -9.27 -22.33 40.37
C VAL A 994 -8.74 -21.81 41.71
N ALA A 995 -8.91 -20.52 41.94
CA ALA A 995 -8.60 -19.86 43.21
C ALA A 995 -9.85 -19.87 44.10
N ILE A 996 -9.69 -20.39 45.32
CA ILE A 996 -10.76 -20.47 46.32
C ILE A 996 -10.33 -19.84 47.64
N ASN A 997 -11.29 -19.25 48.36
CA ASN A 997 -11.06 -18.76 49.72
C ASN A 997 -11.31 -19.87 50.78
N GLU A 998 -11.14 -19.52 52.05
CA GLU A 998 -11.39 -20.43 53.20
C GLU A 998 -12.83 -20.96 53.28
N LYS A 999 -13.79 -20.34 52.58
CA LYS A 999 -15.19 -20.77 52.47
C LYS A 999 -15.46 -21.59 51.20
N ASN A 1000 -14.42 -22.01 50.47
CA ASN A 1000 -14.48 -22.70 49.18
C ASN A 1000 -15.21 -21.91 48.07
N GLN A 1001 -15.28 -20.58 48.16
CA GLN A 1001 -15.88 -19.76 47.11
C GLN A 1001 -14.88 -19.52 45.99
N VAL A 1002 -15.30 -19.67 44.74
CA VAL A 1002 -14.49 -19.38 43.55
C VAL A 1002 -14.26 -17.87 43.41
N LEU A 1003 -12.99 -17.48 43.29
CA LEU A 1003 -12.55 -16.09 43.12
C LEU A 1003 -11.88 -15.83 41.76
N GLY A 1004 -11.68 -16.87 40.97
CA GLY A 1004 -11.05 -16.82 39.65
C GLY A 1004 -10.58 -18.19 39.20
N TYR A 1005 -10.36 -18.34 37.89
CA TYR A 1005 -9.80 -19.55 37.30
C TYR A 1005 -8.94 -19.22 36.08
N CYS A 1006 -8.03 -20.13 35.77
CA CYS A 1006 -7.12 -20.04 34.63
C CYS A 1006 -7.01 -21.38 33.95
N VAL A 1007 -7.01 -21.37 32.62
CA VAL A 1007 -6.66 -22.52 31.80
C VAL A 1007 -5.52 -22.11 30.87
N VAL A 1008 -4.51 -22.96 30.81
CA VAL A 1008 -3.36 -22.80 29.93
C VAL A 1008 -3.27 -24.04 29.06
N LEU A 1009 -3.25 -23.88 27.74
CA LEU A 1009 -3.46 -24.96 26.79
C LEU A 1009 -2.57 -24.85 25.54
N ALA A 1010 -2.29 -25.97 24.90
CA ALA A 1010 -1.53 -26.00 23.64
C ALA A 1010 -2.35 -25.45 22.46
N LEU A 1011 -1.71 -24.67 21.59
CA LEU A 1011 -2.30 -24.06 20.42
C LEU A 1011 -1.83 -24.74 19.12
N THR A 1012 -2.59 -24.56 18.04
CA THR A 1012 -2.33 -25.14 16.71
C THR A 1012 -0.97 -24.76 16.11
N THR A 1013 -0.38 -23.65 16.55
CA THR A 1013 0.94 -23.17 16.11
C THR A 1013 2.12 -23.80 16.86
N GLY A 1014 1.88 -24.75 17.77
CA GLY A 1014 2.91 -25.33 18.64
C GLY A 1014 3.32 -24.42 19.82
N THR A 1015 2.58 -23.34 20.04
CA THR A 1015 2.72 -22.40 21.16
C THR A 1015 1.71 -22.71 22.26
N THR A 1016 1.78 -22.03 23.40
CA THR A 1016 0.85 -22.25 24.51
C THR A 1016 0.06 -20.98 24.82
N GLY A 1017 -1.26 -21.09 24.96
CA GLY A 1017 -2.15 -19.96 25.26
C GLY A 1017 -2.60 -19.97 26.72
N ILE A 1018 -2.59 -18.81 27.37
CA ILE A 1018 -3.29 -18.59 28.64
C ILE A 1018 -4.70 -18.14 28.29
N GLU A 1019 -5.65 -19.06 28.15
CA GLU A 1019 -7.01 -18.77 27.68
C GLU A 1019 -8.03 -19.78 28.19
N PRO A 1020 -9.06 -19.35 28.96
CA PRO A 1020 -9.25 -18.03 29.58
C PRO A 1020 -8.49 -17.87 30.92
N LEU A 1021 -8.31 -16.60 31.35
CA LEU A 1021 -7.88 -16.23 32.70
C LEU A 1021 -8.82 -15.17 33.26
N TYR A 1022 -9.70 -15.56 34.19
CA TYR A 1022 -10.67 -14.68 34.83
C TYR A 1022 -10.47 -14.66 36.34
N ALA A 1023 -10.61 -13.49 36.97
CA ALA A 1023 -10.47 -13.36 38.42
C ALA A 1023 -11.16 -12.11 38.95
N ASP A 1024 -11.47 -12.12 40.25
CA ASP A 1024 -12.08 -10.98 40.94
C ASP A 1024 -11.18 -9.76 41.06
N ASN A 1025 -9.85 -9.96 41.01
CA ASN A 1025 -8.86 -8.89 41.01
C ASN A 1025 -7.54 -9.33 40.35
N GLU A 1026 -6.67 -8.35 40.09
CA GLU A 1026 -5.39 -8.52 39.43
C GLU A 1026 -4.40 -9.41 40.18
N GLN A 1027 -4.43 -9.41 41.52
CA GLN A 1027 -3.49 -10.21 42.31
C GLN A 1027 -3.80 -11.71 42.16
N ILE A 1028 -5.09 -12.07 42.18
CA ILE A 1028 -5.54 -13.45 41.97
C ILE A 1028 -5.26 -13.88 40.53
N ALA A 1029 -5.50 -13.01 39.54
CA ALA A 1029 -5.17 -13.30 38.14
C ALA A 1029 -3.66 -13.53 37.94
N GLU A 1030 -2.82 -12.70 38.55
CA GLU A 1030 -1.36 -12.81 38.50
C GLU A 1030 -0.89 -14.14 39.12
N LEU A 1031 -1.40 -14.47 40.31
CA LEU A 1031 -1.11 -15.73 41.00
C LEU A 1031 -1.52 -16.95 40.15
N LEU A 1032 -2.74 -16.94 39.60
CA LEU A 1032 -3.25 -18.03 38.76
C LEU A 1032 -2.43 -18.24 37.50
N ALA A 1033 -2.11 -17.16 36.78
CA ALA A 1033 -1.30 -17.22 35.56
C ALA A 1033 0.10 -17.77 35.86
N ASN A 1034 0.76 -17.22 36.87
CA ASN A 1034 2.09 -17.65 37.31
C ASN A 1034 2.09 -19.14 37.69
N LYS A 1035 1.15 -19.58 38.53
CA LYS A 1035 1.07 -20.98 39.00
C LYS A 1035 0.61 -21.98 37.93
N CYS A 1036 -0.11 -21.55 36.91
CA CYS A 1036 -0.37 -22.41 35.75
C CYS A 1036 0.88 -22.56 34.90
N CYS A 1037 1.59 -21.46 34.60
CA CYS A 1037 2.83 -21.50 33.82
C CYS A 1037 3.93 -22.34 34.48
N GLN A 1038 4.09 -22.26 35.80
CA GLN A 1038 5.06 -23.09 36.55
C GLN A 1038 4.76 -24.60 36.47
N ARG A 1039 3.50 -24.98 36.24
CA ARG A 1039 3.08 -26.38 36.11
C ARG A 1039 3.17 -26.90 34.67
N LEU A 1040 3.47 -26.05 33.70
CA LEU A 1040 3.72 -26.48 32.33
C LEU A 1040 5.08 -27.16 32.20
N PRO A 1041 5.19 -28.18 31.34
CA PRO A 1041 6.48 -28.66 30.84
C PRO A 1041 7.32 -27.52 30.24
N LYS A 1042 8.65 -27.53 30.49
CA LYS A 1042 9.57 -26.46 30.03
C LYS A 1042 9.55 -26.20 28.52
N ASN A 1043 9.23 -27.20 27.70
CA ASN A 1043 9.10 -27.02 26.25
C ASN A 1043 7.86 -26.19 25.88
N LEU A 1044 6.79 -26.26 26.68
CA LEU A 1044 5.55 -25.52 26.46
C LEU A 1044 5.60 -24.08 27.01
N THR A 1045 6.66 -23.73 27.74
CA THR A 1045 6.89 -22.37 28.26
C THR A 1045 7.83 -21.52 27.40
N GLN A 1046 8.35 -22.06 26.29
CA GLN A 1046 9.26 -21.32 25.40
C GLN A 1046 8.54 -20.23 24.60
N GLU A 1047 7.23 -20.39 24.39
CA GLU A 1047 6.43 -19.45 23.63
C GLU A 1047 4.98 -19.42 24.10
N LEU A 1048 4.70 -18.49 25.01
CA LEU A 1048 3.37 -18.19 25.55
C LEU A 1048 2.67 -17.12 24.70
N ILE A 1049 1.35 -17.27 24.56
CA ILE A 1049 0.43 -16.28 24.00
C ILE A 1049 -0.56 -15.87 25.08
N TYR A 1050 -0.73 -14.56 25.24
CA TYR A 1050 -1.66 -13.96 26.18
C TYR A 1050 -2.46 -12.87 25.47
N LYS A 1051 -3.79 -12.98 25.50
CA LYS A 1051 -4.70 -12.13 24.72
C LYS A 1051 -5.60 -11.34 25.65
N CYS A 1052 -5.48 -10.03 25.68
CA CYS A 1052 -6.26 -9.20 26.60
C CYS A 1052 -6.94 -8.02 25.93
N TRP A 1053 -8.00 -7.53 26.55
CA TRP A 1053 -8.64 -6.30 26.12
C TRP A 1053 -7.71 -5.11 26.35
N ASN A 1054 -7.56 -4.26 25.34
CA ASN A 1054 -6.81 -3.01 25.40
C ASN A 1054 -7.24 -2.08 26.53
N ILE A 1055 -8.51 -2.16 26.95
CA ILE A 1055 -9.06 -1.38 28.05
C ILE A 1055 -8.68 -1.92 29.44
N ASN A 1056 -8.21 -3.17 29.55
CA ASN A 1056 -7.80 -3.76 30.83
C ASN A 1056 -6.29 -3.59 31.04
N ASN A 1057 -5.88 -2.42 31.51
CA ASN A 1057 -4.46 -2.12 31.77
C ASN A 1057 -3.82 -3.05 32.80
N LYS A 1058 -4.59 -3.54 33.79
CA LYS A 1058 -4.10 -4.47 34.82
C LYS A 1058 -3.63 -5.79 34.19
N SER A 1059 -4.39 -6.28 33.20
CA SER A 1059 -4.02 -7.46 32.43
C SER A 1059 -2.72 -7.29 31.62
N LYS A 1060 -2.50 -6.12 31.01
CA LYS A 1060 -1.23 -5.82 30.30
C LYS A 1060 -0.02 -5.91 31.24
N VAL A 1061 -0.17 -5.38 32.45
CA VAL A 1061 0.89 -5.45 33.48
C VAL A 1061 1.20 -6.90 33.83
N ILE A 1062 0.19 -7.76 33.99
CA ILE A 1062 0.42 -9.20 34.25
C ILE A 1062 1.17 -9.85 33.08
N ALA A 1063 0.79 -9.57 31.83
CA ALA A 1063 1.49 -10.10 30.67
C ALA A 1063 2.98 -9.69 30.64
N MET A 1064 3.27 -8.42 30.95
CA MET A 1064 4.65 -7.92 31.05
C MET A 1064 5.42 -8.56 32.21
N LYS A 1065 4.78 -8.74 33.38
CA LYS A 1065 5.38 -9.42 34.53
C LYS A 1065 5.73 -10.88 34.24
N LEU A 1066 4.98 -11.55 33.36
CA LEU A 1066 5.27 -12.91 32.88
C LEU A 1066 6.41 -12.97 31.85
N GLY A 1067 6.98 -11.83 31.45
CA GLY A 1067 8.06 -11.74 30.45
C GLY A 1067 7.59 -11.54 29.00
N LEU A 1068 6.29 -11.32 28.78
CA LEU A 1068 5.71 -11.27 27.43
C LEU A 1068 5.77 -9.85 26.84
N LYS A 1069 5.89 -9.76 25.51
CA LYS A 1069 5.95 -8.49 24.77
C LYS A 1069 4.74 -8.34 23.86
N GLU A 1070 4.22 -7.12 23.77
CA GLU A 1070 3.13 -6.78 22.85
C GLU A 1070 3.56 -6.97 21.39
N LYS A 1071 2.70 -7.59 20.58
CA LYS A 1071 3.02 -7.91 19.17
C LYS A 1071 1.97 -7.46 18.16
N ARG A 1072 0.68 -7.54 18.49
CA ARG A 1072 -0.42 -7.30 17.51
C ARG A 1072 -1.71 -6.86 18.18
N ASP A 1073 -2.62 -6.34 17.35
CA ASP A 1073 -3.99 -5.95 17.71
C ASP A 1073 -5.02 -6.69 16.83
N GLN A 1074 -6.18 -7.04 17.39
CA GLN A 1074 -7.34 -7.60 16.70
C GLN A 1074 -8.63 -6.86 17.09
N MET A 1075 -9.45 -6.51 16.11
CA MET A 1075 -10.71 -5.79 16.32
C MET A 1075 -11.86 -6.75 16.62
N SER A 1076 -12.75 -6.38 17.54
CA SER A 1076 -13.98 -7.12 17.84
C SER A 1076 -15.18 -6.53 17.10
N CYS A 1077 -16.02 -7.41 16.53
CA CYS A 1077 -17.18 -7.02 15.75
C CYS A 1077 -18.38 -7.91 16.10
N PHE A 1078 -19.58 -7.32 16.13
CA PHE A 1078 -20.83 -8.00 16.50
C PHE A 1078 -21.97 -7.60 15.54
N THR A 1079 -22.90 -8.50 15.21
CA THR A 1079 -24.04 -8.13 14.35
C THR A 1079 -25.10 -7.29 15.05
N LYS A 1080 -25.28 -7.41 16.38
CA LYS A 1080 -26.33 -6.68 17.12
C LYS A 1080 -25.79 -5.84 18.27
N SER A 1081 -25.31 -6.49 19.32
CA SER A 1081 -24.89 -5.81 20.56
C SER A 1081 -23.53 -6.31 21.02
N VAL A 1082 -22.77 -5.42 21.63
CA VAL A 1082 -21.50 -5.76 22.26
C VAL A 1082 -21.80 -6.52 23.55
N GLY A 1083 -21.15 -7.66 23.77
CA GLY A 1083 -21.33 -8.44 24.99
C GLY A 1083 -21.02 -7.61 26.25
N THR A 1084 -21.95 -7.60 27.21
CA THR A 1084 -21.95 -6.81 28.46
C THR A 1084 -21.16 -7.46 29.60
N GLY A 1085 -20.25 -8.39 29.30
CA GLY A 1085 -19.48 -9.11 30.32
C GLY A 1085 -18.65 -8.17 31.21
N LYS A 1086 -18.29 -8.63 32.41
CA LYS A 1086 -17.50 -7.87 33.40
C LYS A 1086 -16.01 -7.81 32.99
N LEU A 1087 -15.69 -6.94 32.02
CA LEU A 1087 -14.39 -6.91 31.33
C LEU A 1087 -13.19 -6.61 32.25
N ASP A 1088 -13.43 -5.94 33.36
CA ASP A 1088 -12.45 -5.68 34.41
C ASP A 1088 -11.94 -6.97 35.10
N LYS A 1089 -12.76 -8.03 35.07
CA LYS A 1089 -12.44 -9.37 35.59
C LYS A 1089 -11.92 -10.34 34.53
N VAL A 1090 -11.87 -9.90 33.27
CA VAL A 1090 -11.38 -10.69 32.13
C VAL A 1090 -9.93 -10.29 31.85
N PHE A 1091 -8.99 -11.12 32.31
CA PHE A 1091 -7.56 -10.85 32.16
C PHE A 1091 -6.97 -11.49 30.90
N SER A 1092 -7.37 -12.70 30.54
CA SER A 1092 -7.12 -13.25 29.20
C SER A 1092 -8.38 -13.85 28.60
N ILE A 1093 -8.65 -13.57 27.34
CA ILE A 1093 -9.89 -13.95 26.67
C ILE A 1093 -9.91 -15.43 26.29
N ALA A 1094 -11.12 -15.99 26.17
CA ALA A 1094 -11.34 -17.31 25.59
C ALA A 1094 -11.15 -17.25 24.05
N SER A 1095 -10.65 -18.34 23.48
CA SER A 1095 -10.44 -18.53 22.04
C SER A 1095 -11.59 -19.21 21.32
#